data_AF-A0A1H0E9D2-F1
#
_entry.id   AF-A0A1H0E9D2-F1
#
_cell.length_a   1.000
_cell.length_b   1.000
_cell.length_c   1.000
_cell.angle_alpha   90.00
_cell.angle_beta   90.00
_cell.angle_gamma   90.00
#
_symmetry.space_group_name_H-M   'P 1'
#
loop_
_entity.id
_entity.type
_entity.pdbx_description
1 polymer ?
#
loop_
_entity_poly.entity_id
_entity_poly.type
_entity_poly.pdbx_seq_one_letter_code
_entity_poly.pdbx_strand_id
1 'polypeptide(L)'
;MKSLLYPAVALMNRLSFGMKFSLISVLFLLPMLATNYFLVRDSWSEFQGTRVELQSLDLLGSSVALRRDLETLNNQVQINAVLGQSGKAGDLESKISALEQSVLSRLQGLNAMALDPEQVSAFDGKRDEMIAAFKAQQQETSLLSKSALIGKLLNQAQMLSLIIASQSGLSRDAQTDLRQLSELVTRVTPHVTQTLGEGRAMGAYSLGQGFLNSSSSTRFDELLQQLEKLQAEYALKLQDALGTSNAAHTALDNLAKASNASLKQGSDVFEEQVVMAQTLDAPWQAFYEDVSTLMAQTYQLNEATLTFLEQQLEQRLAQNRTHMVVLVSALAAVFLLIFYLYAGFYASTRTTLRRLGAMMDKVAAGDMTVTFVAQSRDELGDLGQVFNATVAKIHDLIERVGHTVSQVELQADQVQAVSAHSNQAVCGQRSQIEQVATAMNQMSSTAQEVARSAAAAVSSAHSVNDETASGRGLVQSQQGSIARLASEIDESVRVINQLATDSQSISRVLEVIKSIAEQTNLLALNAAIEAARAGEQGRGFAVVADEVRTLARRTQHSTEEIEQMISRLHSGVGAAVKAMGTSHAVANGTVGQSEKVQQALENILGAVGMIVDQNQQIAAAVEQQTAVAHDIDQNIVAINRAGEHAAQGAYQTEAASRLLSTQVIELKQLIGAFRV
;
A
#
# COMPACT_ATOMS: atom_id res chain seq x y z
N MET A 1 -6.76 23.66 -19.23
CA MET A 1 -5.77 24.05 -18.19
C MET A 1 -4.40 23.36 -18.36
N LYS A 2 -4.31 22.08 -18.74
CA LYS A 2 -3.00 21.38 -18.88
C LYS A 2 -2.09 21.89 -20.01
N SER A 3 -2.61 22.46 -21.11
CA SER A 3 -1.77 22.96 -22.22
C SER A 3 -1.11 24.32 -21.93
N LEU A 4 -1.77 25.21 -21.16
CA LEU A 4 -1.27 26.55 -20.87
C LEU A 4 -0.03 26.52 -19.95
N LEU A 5 -0.03 25.61 -18.98
CA LEU A 5 1.05 25.47 -18.00
C LEU A 5 2.18 24.56 -18.48
N TYR A 6 2.04 23.89 -19.62
CA TYR A 6 3.02 22.92 -20.12
C TYR A 6 4.46 23.46 -20.21
N PRO A 7 4.74 24.64 -20.83
CA PRO A 7 6.10 25.17 -20.88
C PRO A 7 6.67 25.48 -19.48
N ALA A 8 5.83 25.98 -18.56
CA ALA A 8 6.25 26.25 -17.19
C ALA A 8 6.55 24.96 -16.41
N VAL A 9 5.70 23.94 -16.53
CA VAL A 9 5.92 22.63 -15.92
C VAL A 9 7.17 21.96 -16.50
N ALA A 10 7.39 22.05 -17.81
CA ALA A 10 8.57 21.50 -18.47
C ALA A 10 9.87 22.15 -17.98
N LEU A 11 9.89 23.49 -17.79
CA LEU A 11 11.01 24.20 -17.19
C LEU A 11 11.20 23.78 -15.73
N MET A 12 10.14 23.80 -14.92
CA MET A 12 10.21 23.49 -13.51
C MET A 12 10.70 22.06 -13.28
N ASN A 13 10.25 21.07 -14.04
CA ASN A 13 10.69 19.67 -13.88
C ASN A 13 12.20 19.45 -14.13
N ARG A 14 12.89 20.37 -14.79
CA ARG A 14 14.36 20.32 -15.00
C ARG A 14 15.16 20.95 -13.86
N LEU A 15 14.50 21.70 -12.97
CA LEU A 15 15.13 22.40 -11.87
C LEU A 15 15.02 21.57 -10.59
N SER A 16 16.11 21.51 -9.83
CA SER A 16 16.05 20.98 -8.47
C SER A 16 15.07 21.80 -7.62
N PHE A 17 14.56 21.22 -6.54
CA PHE A 17 13.65 21.94 -5.64
C PHE A 17 14.24 23.31 -5.25
N GLY A 18 15.51 23.36 -4.83
CA GLY A 18 16.20 24.63 -4.52
C GLY A 18 16.21 25.64 -5.67
N MET A 19 16.44 25.20 -6.91
CA MET A 19 16.46 26.09 -8.07
C MET A 19 15.06 26.62 -8.44
N LYS A 20 14.01 25.79 -8.29
CA LYS A 20 12.61 26.22 -8.43
C LYS A 20 12.30 27.38 -7.49
N PHE A 21 12.72 27.23 -6.23
CA PHE A 21 12.56 28.25 -5.20
C PHE A 21 13.35 29.51 -5.56
N SER A 22 14.64 29.40 -5.85
CA SER A 22 15.46 30.56 -6.23
C SER A 22 14.88 31.33 -7.43
N LEU A 23 14.38 30.62 -8.46
CA LEU A 23 13.78 31.25 -9.63
C LEU A 23 12.55 32.08 -9.26
N ILE A 24 11.62 31.52 -8.50
CA ILE A 24 10.41 32.22 -8.05
C ILE A 24 10.78 33.39 -7.14
N SER A 25 11.71 33.19 -6.22
CA SER A 25 12.20 34.26 -5.34
C SER A 25 12.74 35.43 -6.14
N VAL A 26 13.66 35.19 -7.07
CA VAL A 26 14.25 36.26 -7.90
C VAL A 26 13.18 37.00 -8.69
N LEU A 27 12.20 36.28 -9.26
CA LEU A 27 11.13 36.87 -10.06
C LEU A 27 10.24 37.84 -9.24
N PHE A 28 10.03 37.57 -7.95
CA PHE A 28 9.16 38.40 -7.08
C PHE A 28 9.94 39.40 -6.22
N LEU A 29 11.11 39.03 -5.69
CA LEU A 29 11.92 39.90 -4.83
C LEU A 29 12.50 41.07 -5.61
N LEU A 30 12.95 40.89 -6.86
CA LEU A 30 13.57 41.98 -7.63
C LEU A 30 12.59 43.12 -7.91
N PRO A 31 11.37 42.87 -8.46
CA PRO A 31 10.38 43.94 -8.61
C PRO A 31 10.00 44.58 -7.27
N MET A 32 9.83 43.78 -6.22
CA MET A 32 9.46 44.29 -4.89
C MET A 32 10.56 45.17 -4.28
N LEU A 33 11.83 44.79 -4.44
CA LEU A 33 12.98 45.61 -4.02
C LEU A 33 13.05 46.91 -4.82
N ALA A 34 12.82 46.86 -6.14
CA ALA A 34 12.79 48.04 -6.98
C ALA A 34 11.68 49.01 -6.56
N THR A 35 10.44 48.51 -6.38
CA THR A 35 9.32 49.36 -5.92
C THR A 35 9.56 49.94 -4.53
N ASN A 36 10.12 49.16 -3.60
CA ASN A 36 10.43 49.64 -2.26
C ASN A 36 11.56 50.67 -2.26
N TYR A 37 12.56 50.52 -3.13
CA TYR A 37 13.60 51.52 -3.32
C TYR A 37 13.02 52.87 -3.76
N PHE A 38 12.11 52.87 -4.75
CA PHE A 38 11.45 54.10 -5.18
C PHE A 38 10.62 54.73 -4.07
N LEU A 39 9.86 53.92 -3.32
CA LEU A 39 8.99 54.40 -2.25
C LEU A 39 9.78 55.03 -1.08
N VAL A 40 10.91 54.43 -0.70
CA VAL A 40 11.83 55.01 0.31
C VAL A 40 12.54 56.25 -0.24
N ARG A 41 12.96 56.23 -1.51
CA ARG A 41 13.58 57.39 -2.17
C ARG A 41 12.64 58.59 -2.21
N ASP A 42 11.38 58.40 -2.55
CA ASP A 42 10.39 59.46 -2.63
C ASP A 42 10.14 60.08 -1.24
N SER A 43 9.97 59.23 -0.21
CA SER A 43 9.84 59.68 1.18
C SER A 43 11.09 60.43 1.67
N TRP A 44 12.29 59.99 1.28
CA TRP A 44 13.54 60.70 1.58
C TRP A 44 13.62 62.05 0.87
N SER A 45 13.16 62.12 -0.39
CA SER A 45 13.13 63.36 -1.17
C SER A 45 12.21 64.40 -0.53
N GLU A 46 11.03 64.00 -0.07
CA GLU A 46 10.10 64.88 0.65
C GLU A 46 10.71 65.37 1.97
N PHE A 47 11.36 64.48 2.73
CA PHE A 47 12.04 64.86 3.99
C PHE A 47 13.16 65.87 3.76
N GLN A 48 14.01 65.67 2.75
CA GLN A 48 15.08 66.63 2.42
C GLN A 48 14.53 67.94 1.87
N GLY A 49 13.45 67.91 1.07
CA GLY A 49 12.77 69.11 0.56
C GLY A 49 12.32 70.02 1.70
N THR A 50 11.54 69.48 2.64
CA THR A 50 11.06 70.24 3.82
C THR A 50 12.21 70.74 4.69
N ARG A 51 13.32 69.98 4.79
CA ARG A 51 14.50 70.43 5.53
C ARG A 51 15.16 71.66 4.89
N VAL A 52 15.25 71.70 3.55
CA VAL A 52 15.80 72.83 2.80
C VAL A 52 14.89 74.05 2.90
N GLU A 53 13.56 73.86 2.81
CA GLU A 53 12.56 74.90 3.01
C GLU A 53 12.73 75.57 4.38
N LEU A 54 12.82 74.76 5.45
CA LEU A 54 13.00 75.24 6.83
C LEU A 54 14.32 76.01 7.00
N GLN A 55 15.43 75.44 6.52
CA GLN A 55 16.74 76.07 6.62
C GLN A 55 16.84 77.40 5.85
N SER A 56 16.04 77.55 4.78
CA SER A 56 16.04 78.74 3.95
C SER A 56 15.22 79.89 4.53
N LEU A 57 14.35 79.63 5.53
CA LEU A 57 13.58 80.69 6.20
C LEU A 57 14.47 81.67 6.98
N ASP A 58 15.54 81.19 7.62
CA ASP A 58 16.51 82.06 8.31
C ASP A 58 17.23 83.00 7.32
N LEU A 59 17.62 82.46 6.17
CA LEU A 59 18.21 83.24 5.08
C LEU A 59 17.20 84.25 4.51
N LEU A 60 15.94 83.86 4.35
CA LEU A 60 14.86 84.73 3.91
C LEU A 60 14.60 85.86 4.91
N GLY A 61 14.57 85.56 6.22
CA GLY A 61 14.44 86.54 7.27
C GLY A 61 15.60 87.55 7.27
N SER A 62 16.82 87.07 7.08
CA SER A 62 18.00 87.94 6.91
C SER A 62 17.92 88.82 5.67
N SER A 63 17.36 88.32 4.56
CA SER A 63 17.12 89.10 3.33
C SER A 63 16.03 90.16 3.50
N VAL A 64 14.94 89.85 4.21
CA VAL A 64 13.88 90.81 4.53
C VAL A 64 14.41 91.91 5.47
N ALA A 65 15.21 91.55 6.47
CA ALA A 65 15.88 92.51 7.35
C ALA A 65 16.86 93.41 6.60
N LEU A 66 17.62 92.87 5.64
CA LEU A 66 18.49 93.65 4.76
C LEU A 66 17.70 94.69 3.98
N ARG A 67 16.54 94.31 3.42
CA ARG A 67 15.68 95.24 2.70
C ARG A 67 15.14 96.35 3.61
N ARG A 68 14.73 96.03 4.84
CA ARG A 68 14.36 97.03 5.87
C ARG A 68 15.47 98.02 6.15
N ASP A 69 16.70 97.52 6.32
CA ASP A 69 17.87 98.36 6.61
C ASP A 69 18.20 99.28 5.41
N LEU A 70 18.10 98.77 4.17
CA LEU A 70 18.24 99.56 2.94
C LEU A 70 17.14 100.62 2.77
N GLU A 71 15.92 100.33 3.22
CA GLU A 71 14.77 101.24 3.11
C GLU A 71 14.95 102.43 4.05
N THR A 72 15.38 102.13 5.27
CA THR A 72 15.77 103.13 6.27
C THR A 72 16.94 103.98 5.77
N LEU A 73 17.95 103.35 5.17
CA LEU A 73 19.10 104.03 4.60
C LEU A 73 18.69 104.97 3.46
N ASN A 74 17.84 104.50 2.55
CA ASN A 74 17.37 105.32 1.43
C ASN A 74 16.62 106.55 1.94
N ASN A 75 15.70 106.38 2.90
CA ASN A 75 14.94 107.50 3.46
C ASN A 75 15.85 108.50 4.16
N GLN A 76 16.81 108.06 4.97
CA GLN A 76 17.76 108.95 5.64
C GLN A 76 18.65 109.70 4.63
N VAL A 77 19.14 109.03 3.57
CA VAL A 77 19.93 109.70 2.53
C VAL A 77 19.10 110.73 1.76
N GLN A 78 17.83 110.46 1.46
CA GLN A 78 16.92 111.43 0.84
C GLN A 78 16.70 112.66 1.73
N ILE A 79 16.46 112.45 3.03
CA ILE A 79 16.32 113.54 3.99
C ILE A 79 17.62 114.35 4.07
N ASN A 80 18.79 113.67 4.09
CA ASN A 80 20.09 114.36 4.14
C ASN A 80 20.36 115.19 2.88
N ALA A 81 19.97 114.67 1.70
CA ALA A 81 20.19 115.34 0.42
C ALA A 81 19.53 116.74 0.39
N VAL A 82 18.41 116.87 1.10
CA VAL A 82 17.60 118.08 1.14
C VAL A 82 17.95 118.96 2.35
N LEU A 83 18.02 118.37 3.56
CA LEU A 83 18.23 119.13 4.80
C LEU A 83 19.71 119.37 5.13
N GLY A 84 20.62 118.53 4.65
CA GLY A 84 22.06 118.61 4.95
C GLY A 84 22.68 119.93 4.47
N GLN A 85 22.25 120.42 3.30
CA GLN A 85 22.70 121.71 2.77
C GLN A 85 22.26 122.91 3.62
N SER A 86 21.17 122.75 4.40
CA SER A 86 20.60 123.79 5.26
C SER A 86 21.08 123.73 6.72
N GLY A 87 21.95 122.77 7.07
CA GLY A 87 22.40 122.53 8.45
C GLY A 87 21.32 121.96 9.39
N LYS A 88 20.14 121.64 8.89
CA LYS A 88 18.99 121.15 9.67
C LYS A 88 18.91 119.62 9.79
N ALA A 89 19.89 118.90 9.25
CA ALA A 89 19.91 117.43 9.22
C ALA A 89 20.26 116.78 10.57
N GLY A 90 20.80 117.51 11.55
CA GLY A 90 21.14 116.94 12.87
C GLY A 90 22.23 115.86 12.80
N ASP A 91 21.99 114.70 13.44
CA ASP A 91 22.93 113.57 13.55
C ASP A 91 22.81 112.54 12.40
N LEU A 92 22.10 112.89 11.32
CA LEU A 92 21.74 111.97 10.24
C LEU A 92 22.96 111.36 9.54
N GLU A 93 24.05 112.11 9.39
CA GLU A 93 25.27 111.62 8.75
C GLU A 93 25.91 110.46 9.54
N SER A 94 25.96 110.56 10.88
CA SER A 94 26.42 109.47 11.74
C SER A 94 25.51 108.25 11.67
N LYS A 95 24.18 108.48 11.63
CA LYS A 95 23.18 107.39 11.50
C LYS A 95 23.31 106.67 10.16
N ILE A 96 23.49 107.42 9.07
CA ILE A 96 23.73 106.88 7.73
C ILE A 96 24.99 106.03 7.72
N SER A 97 26.12 106.52 8.25
CA SER A 97 27.37 105.74 8.27
C SER A 97 27.27 104.46 9.10
N ALA A 98 26.60 104.50 10.27
CA ALA A 98 26.38 103.32 11.09
C ALA A 98 25.48 102.29 10.37
N LEU A 99 24.42 102.76 9.71
CA LEU A 99 23.52 101.90 8.95
C LEU A 99 24.20 101.31 7.71
N GLU A 100 25.07 102.07 7.05
CA GLU A 100 25.86 101.59 5.92
C GLU A 100 26.79 100.43 6.31
N GLN A 101 27.41 100.50 7.50
CA GLN A 101 28.22 99.40 8.04
C GLN A 101 27.35 98.17 8.36
N SER A 102 26.19 98.37 8.96
CA SER A 102 25.24 97.29 9.28
C SER A 102 24.75 96.57 8.02
N VAL A 103 24.35 97.34 7.00
CA VAL A 103 23.88 96.80 5.71
C VAL A 103 24.98 96.00 5.02
N LEU A 104 26.20 96.53 4.95
CA LEU A 104 27.33 95.81 4.35
C LEU A 104 27.64 94.51 5.10
N SER A 105 27.66 94.55 6.44
CA SER A 105 27.90 93.38 7.27
C SER A 105 26.82 92.31 7.06
N ARG A 106 25.55 92.70 7.04
CA ARG A 106 24.43 91.79 6.80
C ARG A 106 24.51 91.19 5.39
N LEU A 107 24.77 92.01 4.39
CA LEU A 107 24.87 91.57 2.99
C LEU A 107 26.03 90.59 2.78
N GLN A 108 27.17 90.80 3.44
CA GLN A 108 28.32 89.88 3.43
C GLN A 108 28.05 88.58 4.23
N GLY A 109 27.18 88.65 5.25
CA GLY A 109 26.80 87.50 6.06
C GLY A 109 25.78 86.57 5.41
N LEU A 110 25.16 86.98 4.30
CA LEU A 110 24.22 86.13 3.56
C LEU A 110 24.96 84.99 2.86
N ASN A 111 24.61 83.74 3.20
CA ASN A 111 25.18 82.54 2.59
C ASN A 111 24.06 81.69 1.98
N ALA A 112 24.31 81.11 0.81
CA ALA A 112 23.36 80.21 0.18
C ALA A 112 23.12 78.96 1.05
N MET A 113 21.86 78.56 1.22
CA MET A 113 21.46 77.34 1.93
C MET A 113 21.09 76.19 0.98
N ALA A 114 21.35 76.34 -0.34
CA ALA A 114 20.94 75.39 -1.36
C ALA A 114 21.90 74.19 -1.49
N LEU A 115 21.34 73.02 -1.83
CA LEU A 115 22.09 71.78 -2.11
C LEU A 115 22.62 71.72 -3.55
N ASP A 116 22.05 72.51 -4.46
CA ASP A 116 22.40 72.53 -5.87
C ASP A 116 23.53 73.54 -6.15
N PRO A 117 24.70 73.09 -6.66
CA PRO A 117 25.82 73.97 -7.00
C PRO A 117 25.44 75.12 -7.95
N GLU A 118 24.49 74.90 -8.87
CA GLU A 118 24.04 75.98 -9.77
C GLU A 118 23.25 77.06 -9.03
N GLN A 119 22.41 76.66 -8.07
CA GLN A 119 21.63 77.59 -7.25
C GLN A 119 22.51 78.40 -6.31
N VAL A 120 23.52 77.76 -5.70
CA VAL A 120 24.53 78.42 -4.86
C VAL A 120 25.29 79.47 -5.67
N SER A 121 25.77 79.11 -6.85
CA SER A 121 26.48 80.04 -7.74
C SER A 121 25.61 81.23 -8.16
N ALA A 122 24.33 80.99 -8.48
CA ALA A 122 23.39 82.05 -8.84
C ALA A 122 23.10 82.99 -7.66
N PHE A 123 22.96 82.45 -6.44
CA PHE A 123 22.78 83.24 -5.22
C PHE A 123 24.02 84.09 -4.90
N ASP A 124 25.20 83.47 -4.85
CA ASP A 124 26.46 84.14 -4.55
C ASP A 124 26.74 85.24 -5.57
N GLY A 125 26.50 84.98 -6.86
CA GLY A 125 26.63 85.98 -7.91
C GLY A 125 25.73 87.21 -7.69
N LYS A 126 24.49 87.01 -7.23
CA LYS A 126 23.57 88.12 -6.93
C LYS A 126 23.96 88.87 -5.66
N ARG A 127 24.38 88.17 -4.60
CA ARG A 127 24.90 88.81 -3.39
C ARG A 127 26.13 89.67 -3.73
N ASP A 128 27.06 89.14 -4.50
CA ASP A 128 28.31 89.83 -4.84
C ASP A 128 28.06 91.04 -5.76
N GLU A 129 27.10 90.94 -6.69
CA GLU A 129 26.61 92.08 -7.47
C GLU A 129 26.05 93.19 -6.57
N MET A 130 25.24 92.83 -5.57
CA MET A 130 24.72 93.77 -4.58
C MET A 130 25.82 94.39 -3.73
N ILE A 131 26.83 93.62 -3.31
CA ILE A 131 27.98 94.14 -2.54
C ILE A 131 28.75 95.15 -3.37
N ALA A 132 28.98 94.87 -4.65
CA ALA A 132 29.64 95.79 -5.57
C ALA A 132 28.82 97.07 -5.77
N ALA A 133 27.51 96.95 -6.00
CA ALA A 133 26.61 98.09 -6.14
C ALA A 133 26.53 98.92 -4.85
N PHE A 134 26.52 98.28 -3.68
CA PHE A 134 26.53 98.95 -2.37
C PHE A 134 27.82 99.74 -2.14
N LYS A 135 28.97 99.16 -2.44
CA LYS A 135 30.27 99.86 -2.36
C LYS A 135 30.37 101.02 -3.35
N ALA A 136 29.85 100.85 -4.57
CA ALA A 136 29.82 101.92 -5.57
C ALA A 136 28.98 103.12 -5.06
N GLN A 137 27.85 102.83 -4.42
CA GLN A 137 27.01 103.85 -3.80
C GLN A 137 27.69 104.58 -2.64
N GLN A 138 28.57 103.93 -1.86
CA GLN A 138 29.34 104.60 -0.80
C GLN A 138 30.38 105.59 -1.35
N GLN A 139 30.88 105.37 -2.57
CA GLN A 139 31.86 106.24 -3.22
C GLN A 139 31.23 107.45 -3.92
N GLU A 140 29.91 107.46 -4.08
CA GLU A 140 29.18 108.54 -4.73
C GLU A 140 29.09 109.77 -3.83
N THR A 141 29.47 110.94 -4.36
CA THR A 141 29.52 112.20 -3.59
C THR A 141 28.18 112.94 -3.62
N SER A 142 27.38 112.76 -4.68
CA SER A 142 26.05 113.35 -4.78
C SER A 142 25.04 112.55 -3.95
N LEU A 143 24.46 113.16 -2.91
CA LEU A 143 23.43 112.51 -2.08
C LEU A 143 22.17 112.11 -2.88
N LEU A 144 21.83 112.85 -3.95
CA LEU A 144 20.72 112.51 -4.84
C LEU A 144 21.05 111.26 -5.68
N SER A 145 22.27 111.19 -6.23
CA SER A 145 22.76 110.00 -6.94
C SER A 145 22.87 108.80 -5.99
N LYS A 146 23.32 109.04 -4.76
CA LYS A 146 23.43 108.06 -3.68
C LYS A 146 22.06 107.44 -3.38
N SER A 147 21.02 108.24 -3.17
CA SER A 147 19.65 107.73 -2.98
C SER A 147 19.14 106.95 -4.19
N ALA A 148 19.38 107.41 -5.42
CA ALA A 148 18.96 106.68 -6.62
C ALA A 148 19.62 105.29 -6.72
N LEU A 149 20.90 105.17 -6.33
CA LEU A 149 21.60 103.90 -6.25
C LEU A 149 21.05 103.00 -5.14
N ILE A 150 20.74 103.54 -3.95
CA ILE A 150 20.10 102.78 -2.86
C ILE A 150 18.70 102.29 -3.30
N GLY A 151 17.95 103.10 -4.06
CA GLY A 151 16.68 102.69 -4.66
C GLY A 151 16.82 101.49 -5.61
N LYS A 152 17.91 101.41 -6.40
CA LYS A 152 18.22 100.22 -7.21
C LYS A 152 18.56 99.01 -6.34
N LEU A 153 19.34 99.22 -5.27
CA LEU A 153 19.70 98.18 -4.30
C LEU A 153 18.47 97.62 -3.57
N LEU A 154 17.46 98.45 -3.27
CA LEU A 154 16.18 98.01 -2.71
C LEU A 154 15.44 97.01 -3.63
N ASN A 155 15.39 97.31 -4.92
CA ASN A 155 14.82 96.39 -5.92
C ASN A 155 15.65 95.11 -6.03
N GLN A 156 16.98 95.20 -6.01
CA GLN A 156 17.85 94.01 -6.00
C GLN A 156 17.65 93.16 -4.74
N ALA A 157 17.47 93.78 -3.57
CA ALA A 157 17.20 93.07 -2.32
C ALA A 157 15.86 92.33 -2.35
N GLN A 158 14.81 92.94 -2.94
CA GLN A 158 13.53 92.26 -3.16
C GLN A 158 13.67 91.07 -4.12
N MET A 159 14.42 91.23 -5.22
CA MET A 159 14.71 90.13 -6.14
C MET A 159 15.49 89.01 -5.47
N LEU A 160 16.41 89.33 -4.55
CA LEU A 160 17.12 88.35 -3.75
C LEU A 160 16.17 87.55 -2.86
N SER A 161 15.22 88.21 -2.17
CA SER A 161 14.18 87.52 -1.38
C SER A 161 13.33 86.58 -2.24
N LEU A 162 12.97 86.99 -3.46
CA LEU A 162 12.23 86.15 -4.43
C LEU A 162 13.05 84.95 -4.90
N ILE A 163 14.36 85.12 -5.14
CA ILE A 163 15.27 84.03 -5.50
C ILE A 163 15.37 83.03 -4.35
N ILE A 164 15.56 83.50 -3.10
CA ILE A 164 15.61 82.64 -1.91
C ILE A 164 14.33 81.83 -1.79
N ALA A 165 13.16 82.46 -1.87
CA ALA A 165 11.87 81.77 -1.79
C ALA A 165 11.62 80.79 -2.95
N SER A 166 12.15 81.07 -4.15
CA SER A 166 12.04 80.19 -5.31
C SER A 166 12.97 78.99 -5.24
N GLN A 167 14.24 79.19 -4.90
CA GLN A 167 15.24 78.12 -4.81
C GLN A 167 14.98 77.18 -3.62
N SER A 168 14.46 77.72 -2.52
CA SER A 168 14.10 76.93 -1.34
C SER A 168 12.85 76.08 -1.52
N GLY A 169 12.05 76.31 -2.57
CA GLY A 169 10.78 75.63 -2.78
C GLY A 169 9.57 76.34 -2.14
N LEU A 170 9.78 77.34 -1.28
CA LEU A 170 8.69 78.06 -0.58
C LEU A 170 7.66 78.69 -1.53
N SER A 171 8.08 79.20 -2.70
CA SER A 171 7.17 79.77 -3.69
C SER A 171 6.40 78.73 -4.52
N ARG A 172 6.82 77.47 -4.45
CA ARG A 172 6.24 76.31 -5.16
C ARG A 172 5.77 75.23 -4.19
N ASP A 173 5.61 75.57 -2.91
CA ASP A 173 5.20 74.61 -1.90
C ASP A 173 3.85 73.98 -2.30
N ALA A 174 3.74 72.67 -2.07
CA ALA A 174 2.52 71.91 -2.27
C ALA A 174 1.35 72.44 -1.42
N GLN A 175 1.67 73.01 -0.25
CA GLN A 175 0.72 73.63 0.65
C GLN A 175 0.44 75.09 0.23
N THR A 176 -0.82 75.40 -0.05
CA THR A 176 -1.20 76.70 -0.62
C THR A 176 -1.04 77.84 0.38
N ASP A 177 -1.30 77.59 1.66
CA ASP A 177 -1.12 78.54 2.75
C ASP A 177 0.36 78.93 2.93
N LEU A 178 1.30 77.97 2.95
CA LEU A 178 2.74 78.26 3.02
C LEU A 178 3.20 79.12 1.83
N ARG A 179 2.74 78.78 0.62
CA ARG A 179 3.05 79.53 -0.59
C ARG A 179 2.53 80.97 -0.55
N GLN A 180 1.30 81.18 -0.07
CA GLN A 180 0.70 82.52 0.03
C GLN A 180 1.37 83.36 1.12
N LEU A 181 1.72 82.78 2.26
CA LEU A 181 2.45 83.48 3.33
C LEU A 181 3.88 83.85 2.91
N SER A 182 4.56 82.98 2.14
CA SER A 182 5.83 83.32 1.52
C SER A 182 5.70 84.47 0.51
N GLU A 183 4.66 84.46 -0.33
CA GLU A 183 4.38 85.56 -1.27
C GLU A 183 4.04 86.86 -0.53
N LEU A 184 3.33 86.78 0.60
CA LEU A 184 3.00 87.92 1.45
C LEU A 184 4.28 88.67 1.88
N VAL A 185 5.26 87.95 2.43
CA VAL A 185 6.52 88.52 2.94
C VAL A 185 7.47 88.95 1.80
N THR A 186 7.50 88.23 0.68
CA THR A 186 8.47 88.46 -0.40
C THR A 186 8.01 89.49 -1.43
N ARG A 187 6.70 89.70 -1.57
CA ARG A 187 6.13 90.51 -2.66
C ARG A 187 5.16 91.58 -2.19
N VAL A 188 4.28 91.27 -1.25
CA VAL A 188 3.16 92.15 -0.88
C VAL A 188 3.59 93.18 0.17
N THR A 189 4.04 92.74 1.35
CA THR A 189 4.46 93.64 2.44
C THR A 189 5.64 94.55 2.05
N PRO A 190 6.54 94.15 1.14
CA PRO A 190 7.50 95.06 0.54
C PRO A 190 6.93 96.35 -0.02
N HIS A 191 5.82 96.26 -0.74
CA HIS A 191 5.23 97.43 -1.38
C HIS A 191 4.64 98.39 -0.33
N VAL A 192 4.02 97.84 0.72
CA VAL A 192 3.46 98.57 1.86
C VAL A 192 4.52 99.41 2.57
N THR A 193 5.64 98.80 2.94
CA THR A 193 6.71 99.53 3.67
C THR A 193 7.35 100.57 2.77
N GLN A 194 7.61 100.24 1.50
CA GLN A 194 8.21 101.17 0.55
C GLN A 194 7.35 102.42 0.34
N THR A 195 6.04 102.29 0.12
CA THR A 195 5.16 103.45 -0.09
C THR A 195 5.05 104.32 1.17
N LEU A 196 4.94 103.71 2.36
CA LEU A 196 4.99 104.47 3.63
C LEU A 196 6.36 105.15 3.83
N GLY A 197 7.45 104.47 3.46
CA GLY A 197 8.81 104.99 3.54
C GLY A 197 9.07 106.18 2.59
N GLU A 198 8.49 106.15 1.40
CA GLU A 198 8.50 107.28 0.46
C GLU A 198 7.81 108.50 1.08
N GLY A 199 6.62 108.32 1.67
CA GLY A 199 5.93 109.38 2.43
C GLY A 199 6.70 109.87 3.66
N ARG A 200 7.30 108.94 4.41
CA ARG A 200 8.17 109.25 5.56
C ARG A 200 9.32 110.18 5.16
N ALA A 201 10.03 109.84 4.08
CA ALA A 201 11.15 110.66 3.60
C ALA A 201 10.66 112.02 3.09
N MET A 202 9.60 112.03 2.28
CA MET A 202 9.04 113.23 1.70
C MET A 202 8.51 114.22 2.74
N GLY A 203 7.77 113.74 3.73
CA GLY A 203 7.21 114.59 4.77
C GLY A 203 8.29 115.12 5.69
N ALA A 204 9.26 114.27 6.05
CA ALA A 204 10.38 114.67 6.88
C ALA A 204 11.21 115.79 6.26
N TYR A 205 11.62 115.68 4.99
CA TYR A 205 12.37 116.78 4.38
C TYR A 205 11.50 118.02 4.12
N SER A 206 10.20 117.88 3.85
CA SER A 206 9.30 119.03 3.63
C SER A 206 9.09 119.83 4.93
N LEU A 207 8.86 119.14 6.04
CA LEU A 207 8.81 119.72 7.39
C LEU A 207 10.15 120.35 7.78
N GLY A 208 11.27 119.69 7.49
CA GLY A 208 12.59 120.24 7.78
C GLY A 208 12.91 121.52 6.98
N GLN A 209 12.42 121.62 5.73
CA GLN A 209 12.55 122.83 4.91
C GLN A 209 11.63 123.95 5.39
N GLY A 210 10.46 123.62 5.93
CA GLY A 210 9.44 124.55 6.39
C GLY A 210 8.48 125.03 5.29
N PHE A 211 8.55 124.44 4.10
CA PHE A 211 7.63 124.71 2.99
C PHE A 211 7.49 123.48 2.09
N LEU A 212 6.32 123.35 1.44
CA LEU A 212 6.06 122.32 0.43
C LEU A 212 6.17 122.95 -0.96
N ASN A 213 7.15 122.53 -1.76
CA ASN A 213 7.27 122.99 -3.14
C ASN A 213 6.26 122.29 -4.06
N SER A 214 6.00 122.85 -5.25
CA SER A 214 4.99 122.32 -6.18
C SER A 214 5.26 120.87 -6.60
N SER A 215 6.53 120.47 -6.78
CA SER A 215 6.86 119.09 -7.16
C SER A 215 6.64 118.08 -6.02
N SER A 216 6.89 118.49 -4.77
CA SER A 216 6.65 117.66 -3.58
C SER A 216 5.16 117.56 -3.28
N SER A 217 4.40 118.64 -3.52
CA SER A 217 2.93 118.64 -3.42
C SER A 217 2.29 117.65 -4.39
N THR A 218 2.65 117.71 -5.69
CA THR A 218 2.12 116.77 -6.69
C THR A 218 2.48 115.32 -6.36
N ARG A 219 3.72 115.08 -5.92
CA ARG A 219 4.13 113.73 -5.50
C ARG A 219 3.40 113.25 -4.25
N PHE A 220 3.05 114.15 -3.33
CA PHE A 220 2.24 113.80 -2.16
C PHE A 220 0.80 113.44 -2.55
N ASP A 221 0.18 114.18 -3.47
CA ASP A 221 -1.15 113.85 -4.00
C ASP A 221 -1.14 112.48 -4.68
N GLU A 222 -0.12 112.18 -5.49
CA GLU A 222 0.07 110.86 -6.10
C GLU A 222 0.28 109.76 -5.05
N LEU A 223 1.07 110.03 -4.01
CA LEU A 223 1.33 109.09 -2.92
C LEU A 223 0.07 108.78 -2.12
N LEU A 224 -0.75 109.77 -1.79
CA LEU A 224 -2.00 109.59 -1.06
C LEU A 224 -2.98 108.69 -1.84
N GLN A 225 -3.10 108.91 -3.16
CA GLN A 225 -3.89 108.04 -4.05
C GLN A 225 -3.33 106.61 -4.10
N GLN A 226 -2.00 106.48 -4.14
CA GLN A 226 -1.36 105.17 -4.11
C GLN A 226 -1.59 104.43 -2.79
N LEU A 227 -1.53 105.12 -1.65
CA LEU A 227 -1.78 104.53 -0.33
C LEU A 227 -3.21 104.02 -0.18
N GLU A 228 -4.21 104.80 -0.63
CA GLU A 228 -5.62 104.37 -0.58
C GLU A 228 -5.86 103.13 -1.45
N LYS A 229 -5.34 103.13 -2.68
CA LYS A 229 -5.40 101.97 -3.57
C LYS A 229 -4.68 100.76 -2.97
N LEU A 230 -3.48 100.96 -2.45
CA LEU A 230 -2.66 99.91 -1.86
C LEU A 230 -3.33 99.32 -0.63
N GLN A 231 -4.01 100.11 0.19
CA GLN A 231 -4.74 99.62 1.36
C GLN A 231 -5.85 98.62 0.95
N ALA A 232 -6.64 98.95 -0.08
CA ALA A 232 -7.69 98.05 -0.56
C ALA A 232 -7.12 96.75 -1.14
N GLU A 233 -6.07 96.84 -1.96
CA GLU A 233 -5.40 95.66 -2.54
C GLU A 233 -4.70 94.80 -1.48
N TYR A 234 -4.09 95.44 -0.49
CA TYR A 234 -3.39 94.75 0.59
C TYR A 234 -4.36 93.99 1.50
N ALA A 235 -5.52 94.57 1.83
CA ALA A 235 -6.57 93.89 2.58
C ALA A 235 -7.01 92.58 1.92
N LEU A 236 -7.20 92.58 0.59
CA LEU A 236 -7.54 91.37 -0.17
C LEU A 236 -6.40 90.34 -0.12
N LYS A 237 -5.15 90.78 -0.27
CA LYS A 237 -3.98 89.87 -0.20
C LYS A 237 -3.78 89.26 1.19
N LEU A 238 -4.04 90.02 2.25
CA LEU A 238 -4.03 89.51 3.62
C LEU A 238 -5.14 88.47 3.83
N GLN A 239 -6.34 88.74 3.32
CA GLN A 239 -7.44 87.77 3.38
C GLN A 239 -7.12 86.50 2.61
N ASP A 240 -6.54 86.59 1.41
CA ASP A 240 -6.13 85.43 0.61
C ASP A 240 -5.06 84.60 1.34
N ALA A 241 -4.07 85.26 1.95
CA ALA A 241 -2.95 84.59 2.59
C ALA A 241 -3.30 83.95 3.94
N LEU A 242 -4.25 84.54 4.69
CA LEU A 242 -4.68 84.03 5.99
C LEU A 242 -5.92 83.13 5.91
N GLY A 243 -6.74 83.30 4.88
CA GLY A 243 -8.04 82.62 4.74
C GLY A 243 -7.94 81.12 4.46
N THR A 244 -6.79 80.64 3.99
CA THR A 244 -6.56 79.22 3.67
C THR A 244 -6.20 78.37 4.88
N SER A 245 -5.73 78.98 5.98
CA SER A 245 -5.30 78.27 7.19
C SER A 245 -5.85 78.93 8.45
N ASN A 246 -6.70 78.20 9.19
CA ASN A 246 -7.25 78.69 10.45
C ASN A 246 -6.16 78.97 11.50
N ALA A 247 -5.05 78.22 11.46
CA ALA A 247 -3.89 78.45 12.31
C ALA A 247 -3.18 79.75 11.94
N ALA A 248 -2.98 80.03 10.64
CA ALA A 248 -2.40 81.27 10.16
C ALA A 248 -3.29 82.47 10.52
N HIS A 249 -4.60 82.36 10.30
CA HIS A 249 -5.56 83.38 10.69
C HIS A 249 -5.49 83.67 12.20
N THR A 250 -5.47 82.65 13.05
CA THR A 250 -5.41 82.85 14.51
C THR A 250 -4.10 83.52 14.95
N ALA A 251 -2.97 83.17 14.33
CA ALA A 251 -1.66 83.68 14.71
C ALA A 251 -1.39 85.10 14.18
N LEU A 252 -1.89 85.44 12.99
CA LEU A 252 -1.43 86.62 12.24
C LEU A 252 -2.52 87.68 12.01
N ASP A 253 -3.81 87.38 12.16
CA ASP A 253 -4.91 88.29 11.80
C ASP A 253 -4.85 89.66 12.51
N ASN A 254 -4.49 89.68 13.80
CA ASN A 254 -4.35 90.94 14.55
C ASN A 254 -3.23 91.83 13.97
N LEU A 255 -2.07 91.23 13.65
CA LEU A 255 -0.93 91.94 13.06
C LEU A 255 -1.21 92.35 11.62
N ALA A 256 -1.92 91.52 10.86
CA ALA A 256 -2.37 91.80 9.50
C ALA A 256 -3.31 93.01 9.48
N LYS A 257 -4.30 93.05 10.39
CA LYS A 257 -5.21 94.19 10.53
C LYS A 257 -4.47 95.46 10.94
N ALA A 258 -3.53 95.38 11.88
CA ALA A 258 -2.73 96.53 12.31
C ALA A 258 -1.84 97.07 11.17
N SER A 259 -1.19 96.18 10.42
CA SER A 259 -0.39 96.52 9.24
C SER A 259 -1.24 97.13 8.11
N ASN A 260 -2.46 96.62 7.88
CA ASN A 260 -3.37 97.22 6.90
C ASN A 260 -3.89 98.60 7.34
N ALA A 261 -4.23 98.75 8.63
CA ALA A 261 -4.69 100.02 9.19
C ALA A 261 -3.59 101.10 9.14
N SER A 262 -2.31 100.70 9.18
CA SER A 262 -1.18 101.64 9.14
C SER A 262 -1.09 102.43 7.84
N LEU A 263 -1.62 101.91 6.72
CA LEU A 263 -1.71 102.63 5.45
C LEU A 263 -2.69 103.80 5.53
N LYS A 264 -3.86 103.60 6.13
CA LYS A 264 -4.84 104.68 6.34
C LYS A 264 -4.33 105.70 7.34
N GLN A 265 -3.80 105.23 8.47
CA GLN A 265 -3.20 106.09 9.48
C GLN A 265 -2.03 106.92 8.89
N GLY A 266 -1.22 106.31 8.02
CA GLY A 266 -0.15 107.01 7.31
C GLY A 266 -0.67 108.08 6.37
N SER A 267 -1.71 107.76 5.59
CA SER A 267 -2.41 108.71 4.71
C SER A 267 -2.94 109.91 5.51
N ASP A 268 -3.61 109.66 6.64
CA ASP A 268 -4.15 110.70 7.52
C ASP A 268 -3.03 111.58 8.10
N VAL A 269 -1.91 110.99 8.56
CA VAL A 269 -0.73 111.71 9.06
C VAL A 269 -0.09 112.57 7.96
N PHE A 270 0.01 112.05 6.73
CA PHE A 270 0.56 112.81 5.59
C PHE A 270 -0.34 113.98 5.19
N GLU A 271 -1.65 113.77 5.17
CA GLU A 271 -2.62 114.82 4.84
C GLU A 271 -2.66 115.91 5.91
N GLU A 272 -2.78 115.55 7.19
CA GLU A 272 -2.90 116.49 8.31
C GLU A 272 -1.60 117.29 8.55
N GLN A 273 -0.45 116.60 8.59
CA GLN A 273 0.81 117.22 9.02
C GLN A 273 1.61 117.84 7.87
N VAL A 274 1.35 117.48 6.61
CA VAL A 274 2.14 117.96 5.45
C VAL A 274 1.30 118.71 4.43
N VAL A 275 0.19 118.13 3.95
CA VAL A 275 -0.58 118.72 2.84
C VAL A 275 -1.51 119.85 3.30
N MET A 276 -2.24 119.64 4.40
CA MET A 276 -3.24 120.57 4.94
C MET A 276 -2.71 121.47 6.06
N ALA A 277 -1.44 121.31 6.45
CA ALA A 277 -0.82 122.08 7.51
C ALA A 277 -0.74 123.57 7.14
N GLN A 278 -1.21 124.46 8.02
CA GLN A 278 -1.13 125.91 7.81
C GLN A 278 0.32 126.42 7.82
N THR A 279 1.18 125.81 8.63
CA THR A 279 2.63 125.99 8.64
C THR A 279 3.33 124.65 8.85
N LEU A 280 4.52 124.49 8.26
CA LEU A 280 5.32 123.27 8.34
C LEU A 280 6.43 123.40 9.40
N ASP A 281 6.02 123.74 10.63
CA ASP A 281 6.97 124.02 11.73
C ASP A 281 7.15 122.82 12.70
N ALA A 282 6.43 121.72 12.47
CA ALA A 282 6.54 120.54 13.31
C ALA A 282 7.93 119.88 13.18
N PRO A 283 8.49 119.30 14.26
CA PRO A 283 9.80 118.67 14.22
C PRO A 283 9.74 117.43 13.32
N TRP A 284 10.48 117.48 12.21
CA TRP A 284 10.49 116.41 11.22
C TRP A 284 10.92 115.05 11.79
N GLN A 285 11.70 115.05 12.89
CA GLN A 285 12.09 113.82 13.59
C GLN A 285 10.88 113.12 14.24
N ALA A 286 9.93 113.86 14.81
CA ALA A 286 8.73 113.26 15.39
C ALA A 286 7.86 112.63 14.30
N PHE A 287 7.66 113.34 13.19
CA PHE A 287 6.99 112.79 12.00
C PHE A 287 7.68 111.53 11.47
N TYR A 288 9.02 111.55 11.39
CA TYR A 288 9.80 110.39 10.95
C TYR A 288 9.55 109.18 11.86
N GLU A 289 9.55 109.37 13.18
CA GLU A 289 9.28 108.30 14.16
C GLU A 289 7.83 107.82 14.10
N ASP A 290 6.84 108.72 13.99
CA ASP A 290 5.42 108.37 13.88
C ASP A 290 5.19 107.44 12.69
N VAL A 291 5.71 107.79 11.51
CA VAL A 291 5.59 106.94 10.32
C VAL A 291 6.43 105.67 10.45
N SER A 292 7.57 105.72 11.14
CA SER A 292 8.37 104.52 11.45
C SER A 292 7.59 103.52 12.31
N THR A 293 6.76 103.99 13.25
CA THR A 293 5.89 103.12 14.06
C THR A 293 4.78 102.47 13.24
N LEU A 294 4.27 103.16 12.22
CA LEU A 294 3.30 102.61 11.26
C LEU A 294 3.94 101.53 10.37
N MET A 295 5.16 101.75 9.91
CA MET A 295 5.93 100.76 9.16
C MET A 295 6.30 99.53 10.03
N ALA A 296 6.54 99.74 11.32
CA ALA A 296 6.86 98.67 12.27
C ALA A 296 5.74 97.63 12.38
N GLN A 297 4.47 98.00 12.18
CA GLN A 297 3.35 97.05 12.15
C GLN A 297 3.54 95.98 11.06
N THR A 298 4.01 96.40 9.88
CA THR A 298 4.29 95.49 8.76
C THR A 298 5.54 94.66 8.99
N TYR A 299 6.57 95.21 9.65
CA TYR A 299 7.75 94.43 10.03
C TYR A 299 7.41 93.37 11.08
N GLN A 300 6.58 93.69 12.07
CA GLN A 300 6.09 92.72 13.06
C GLN A 300 5.26 91.61 12.41
N LEU A 301 4.40 91.95 11.44
CA LEU A 301 3.69 90.95 10.64
C LEU A 301 4.65 90.02 9.89
N ASN A 302 5.69 90.55 9.26
CA ASN A 302 6.68 89.75 8.54
C ASN A 302 7.45 88.80 9.48
N GLU A 303 7.91 89.28 10.62
CA GLU A 303 8.61 88.45 11.62
C GLU A 303 7.70 87.34 12.17
N ALA A 304 6.45 87.67 12.50
CA ALA A 304 5.47 86.68 12.93
C ALA A 304 5.12 85.67 11.84
N THR A 305 5.04 86.10 10.57
CA THR A 305 4.77 85.22 9.43
C THR A 305 5.91 84.23 9.20
N LEU A 306 7.16 84.69 9.27
CA LEU A 306 8.34 83.82 9.16
C LEU A 306 8.41 82.81 10.32
N THR A 307 8.11 83.25 11.54
CA THR A 307 8.06 82.36 12.73
C THR A 307 6.94 81.31 12.58
N PHE A 308 5.79 81.70 12.05
CA PHE A 308 4.69 80.76 11.80
C PHE A 308 5.05 79.73 10.73
N LEU A 309 5.67 80.17 9.62
CA LEU A 309 6.17 79.28 8.57
C LEU A 309 7.20 78.29 9.10
N GLU A 310 8.11 78.74 9.98
CA GLU A 310 9.11 77.89 10.63
C GLU A 310 8.44 76.77 11.44
N GLN A 311 7.48 77.11 12.30
CA GLN A 311 6.73 76.12 13.10
C GLN A 311 5.98 75.10 12.23
N GLN A 312 5.34 75.53 11.14
CA GLN A 312 4.64 74.62 10.23
C GLN A 312 5.60 73.66 9.52
N LEU A 313 6.74 74.16 9.05
CA LEU A 313 7.75 73.33 8.39
C LEU A 313 8.45 72.37 9.38
N GLU A 314 8.70 72.78 10.62
CA GLU A 314 9.21 71.88 11.67
C GLU A 314 8.25 70.72 11.95
N GLN A 315 6.96 71.03 12.09
CA GLN A 315 5.92 70.02 12.30
C GLN A 315 5.84 69.05 11.10
N ARG A 316 5.84 69.58 9.88
CA ARG A 316 5.84 68.78 8.65
C ARG A 316 7.09 67.91 8.54
N LEU A 317 8.26 68.43 8.88
CA LEU A 317 9.52 67.69 8.88
C LEU A 317 9.49 66.51 9.87
N ALA A 318 8.97 66.73 11.08
CA ALA A 318 8.81 65.69 12.08
C ALA A 318 7.81 64.60 11.65
N GLN A 319 6.71 64.99 11.00
CA GLN A 319 5.75 64.06 10.41
C GLN A 319 6.38 63.23 9.29
N ASN A 320 7.07 63.88 8.34
CA ASN A 320 7.77 63.20 7.24
C ASN A 320 8.83 62.22 7.77
N ARG A 321 9.58 62.59 8.80
CA ARG A 321 10.54 61.70 9.48
C ARG A 321 9.86 60.47 10.06
N THR A 322 8.74 60.67 10.77
CA THR A 322 8.00 59.58 11.42
C THR A 322 7.41 58.63 10.38
N HIS A 323 6.78 59.16 9.33
CA HIS A 323 6.26 58.38 8.21
C HIS A 323 7.35 57.55 7.54
N MET A 324 8.51 58.14 7.25
CA MET A 324 9.65 57.44 6.66
C MET A 324 10.15 56.29 7.55
N VAL A 325 10.32 56.53 8.86
CA VAL A 325 10.78 55.50 9.80
C VAL A 325 9.77 54.36 9.90
N VAL A 326 8.47 54.65 10.02
CA VAL A 326 7.42 53.63 10.09
C VAL A 326 7.37 52.81 8.80
N LEU A 327 7.45 53.46 7.64
CA LEU A 327 7.48 52.80 6.34
C LEU A 327 8.66 51.84 6.20
N VAL A 328 9.88 52.30 6.48
CA VAL A 328 11.09 51.46 6.40
C VAL A 328 11.01 50.29 7.37
N SER A 329 10.51 50.53 8.59
CA SER A 329 10.31 49.49 9.61
C SER A 329 9.30 48.43 9.17
N ALA A 330 8.16 48.86 8.59
CA ALA A 330 7.13 47.97 8.09
C ALA A 330 7.63 47.11 6.90
N LEU A 331 8.35 47.71 5.95
CA LEU A 331 8.95 47.01 4.83
C LEU A 331 9.98 45.97 5.32
N ALA A 332 10.84 46.33 6.27
CA ALA A 332 11.81 45.41 6.86
C ALA A 332 11.13 44.22 7.57
N ALA A 333 10.05 44.47 8.33
CA ALA A 333 9.29 43.42 9.00
C ALA A 333 8.64 42.44 8.00
N VAL A 334 8.07 42.95 6.90
CA VAL A 334 7.48 42.11 5.84
C VAL A 334 8.55 41.24 5.18
N PHE A 335 9.73 41.78 4.84
CA PHE A 335 10.81 40.98 4.27
C PHE A 335 11.34 39.92 5.23
N LEU A 336 11.49 40.24 6.51
CA LEU A 336 11.89 39.26 7.53
C LEU A 336 10.86 38.13 7.67
N LEU A 337 9.56 38.46 7.65
CA LEU A 337 8.49 37.47 7.70
C LEU A 337 8.47 36.58 6.45
N ILE A 338 8.60 37.17 5.26
CA ILE A 338 8.72 36.42 4.01
C ILE A 338 9.91 35.48 4.09
N PHE A 339 11.09 35.96 4.48
CA PHE A 339 12.30 35.14 4.60
C PHE A 339 12.12 34.00 5.62
N TYR A 340 11.52 34.27 6.78
CA TYR A 340 11.26 33.28 7.82
C TYR A 340 10.32 32.16 7.34
N LEU A 341 9.16 32.52 6.78
CA LEU A 341 8.20 31.55 6.24
C LEU A 341 8.80 30.75 5.09
N TYR A 342 9.58 31.41 4.24
CA TYR A 342 10.25 30.79 3.11
C TYR A 342 11.32 29.76 3.55
N ALA A 343 12.15 30.13 4.52
CA ALA A 343 13.15 29.23 5.10
C ALA A 343 12.50 28.02 5.79
N GLY A 344 11.41 28.24 6.54
CA GLY A 344 10.63 27.19 7.19
C GLY A 344 10.03 26.20 6.18
N PHE A 345 9.42 26.71 5.11
CA PHE A 345 8.85 25.88 4.04
C PHE A 345 9.92 25.05 3.30
N TYR A 346 11.04 25.66 2.93
CA TYR A 346 12.15 24.97 2.28
C TYR A 346 12.74 23.85 3.16
N ALA A 347 12.96 24.15 4.45
CA ALA A 347 13.50 23.19 5.41
C ALA A 347 12.55 22.01 5.64
N SER A 348 11.24 22.28 5.79
CA SER A 348 10.21 21.25 6.00
C SER A 348 10.14 20.26 4.83
N THR A 349 10.02 20.78 3.60
CA THR A 349 9.87 19.96 2.40
C THR A 349 11.12 19.12 2.13
N ARG A 350 12.32 19.72 2.22
CA ARG A 350 13.58 19.01 2.01
C ARG A 350 13.81 17.91 3.05
N THR A 351 13.49 18.17 4.31
CA THR A 351 13.69 17.20 5.40
C THR A 351 12.76 16.00 5.23
N THR A 352 11.49 16.24 4.89
CA THR A 352 10.48 15.19 4.66
C THR A 352 10.87 14.30 3.49
N LEU A 353 11.23 14.88 2.34
CA LEU A 353 11.69 14.14 1.15
C LEU A 353 12.95 13.31 1.44
N ARG A 354 13.92 13.86 2.19
CA ARG A 354 15.15 13.14 2.53
C ARG A 354 14.89 11.96 3.48
N ARG A 355 13.99 12.12 4.45
CA ARG A 355 13.58 11.03 5.35
C ARG A 355 12.82 9.94 4.61
N LEU A 356 11.90 10.32 3.72
CA LEU A 356 11.18 9.35 2.89
C LEU A 356 12.14 8.60 1.97
N GLY A 357 13.08 9.30 1.33
CA GLY A 357 14.15 8.69 0.53
C GLY A 357 14.99 7.70 1.33
N ALA A 358 15.40 8.06 2.55
CA ALA A 358 16.15 7.14 3.42
C ALA A 358 15.35 5.90 3.83
N MET A 359 14.02 5.99 3.97
CA MET A 359 13.18 4.81 4.21
C MET A 359 13.03 3.97 2.95
N MET A 360 12.93 4.58 1.77
CA MET A 360 12.94 3.87 0.49
C MET A 360 14.25 3.10 0.28
N ASP A 361 15.39 3.69 0.65
CA ASP A 361 16.70 3.00 0.58
C ASP A 361 16.72 1.75 1.46
N LYS A 362 16.10 1.80 2.65
CA LYS A 362 15.97 0.63 3.54
C LYS A 362 15.07 -0.45 2.95
N VAL A 363 13.92 -0.07 2.38
CA VAL A 363 13.02 -1.00 1.68
C VAL A 363 13.73 -1.64 0.48
N ALA A 364 14.49 -0.86 -0.29
CA ALA A 364 15.27 -1.34 -1.42
C ALA A 364 16.40 -2.30 -0.98
N ALA A 365 16.95 -2.11 0.22
CA ALA A 365 17.90 -3.02 0.84
C ALA A 365 17.24 -4.27 1.47
N GLY A 366 15.91 -4.41 1.37
CA GLY A 366 15.16 -5.57 1.83
C GLY A 366 14.51 -5.44 3.22
N ASP A 367 14.59 -4.27 3.87
CA ASP A 367 13.97 -4.05 5.18
C ASP A 367 12.51 -3.56 5.06
N MET A 368 11.57 -4.48 5.28
CA MET A 368 10.13 -4.22 5.22
C MET A 368 9.52 -3.90 6.59
N THR A 369 10.34 -3.82 7.66
CA THR A 369 9.89 -3.44 9.02
C THR A 369 9.78 -1.93 9.20
N VAL A 370 10.27 -1.15 8.23
CA VAL A 370 10.35 0.30 8.35
C VAL A 370 8.98 0.96 8.24
N THR A 371 8.78 2.00 9.04
CA THR A 371 7.57 2.82 8.99
C THR A 371 7.94 4.28 8.90
N PHE A 372 7.33 4.99 7.95
CA PHE A 372 7.48 6.42 7.81
C PHE A 372 6.43 7.14 8.66
N VAL A 373 6.88 7.93 9.64
CA VAL A 373 5.99 8.77 10.44
C VAL A 373 5.81 10.10 9.71
N ALA A 374 4.65 10.28 9.09
CA ALA A 374 4.27 11.54 8.46
C ALA A 374 4.09 12.63 9.52
N GLN A 375 4.95 13.65 9.48
CA GLN A 375 4.82 14.86 10.32
C GLN A 375 4.03 15.97 9.61
N SER A 376 3.76 15.82 8.32
CA SER A 376 2.99 16.76 7.52
C SER A 376 1.57 16.26 7.25
N ARG A 377 0.64 17.20 7.03
CA ARG A 377 -0.75 16.95 6.64
C ARG A 377 -1.03 17.35 5.18
N ASP A 378 0.02 17.56 4.40
CA ASP A 378 -0.03 17.88 2.98
C ASP A 378 0.14 16.63 2.12
N GLU A 379 0.31 16.81 0.81
CA GLU A 379 0.49 15.73 -0.16
C GLU A 379 1.72 14.85 0.14
N LEU A 380 2.73 15.36 0.87
CA LEU A 380 3.87 14.54 1.31
C LEU A 380 3.49 13.64 2.49
N GLY A 381 2.58 14.09 3.35
CA GLY A 381 1.98 13.26 4.39
C GLY A 381 1.20 12.08 3.82
N ASP A 382 0.34 12.36 2.84
CA ASP A 382 -0.44 11.33 2.12
C ASP A 382 0.46 10.33 1.39
N LEU A 383 1.51 10.82 0.71
CA LEU A 383 2.52 9.96 0.08
C LEU A 383 3.20 9.04 1.10
N GLY A 384 3.48 9.55 2.30
CA GLY A 384 4.01 8.76 3.42
C GLY A 384 3.07 7.64 3.87
N GLN A 385 1.75 7.89 3.92
CA GLN A 385 0.76 6.85 4.25
C GLN A 385 0.67 5.78 3.16
N VAL A 386 0.62 6.18 1.88
CA VAL A 386 0.61 5.25 0.74
C VAL A 386 1.88 4.39 0.72
N PHE A 387 3.03 4.99 1.04
CA PHE A 387 4.28 4.25 1.22
C PHE A 387 4.15 3.19 2.31
N ASN A 388 3.70 3.55 3.51
CA ASN A 388 3.52 2.60 4.62
C ASN A 388 2.59 1.45 4.25
N ALA A 389 1.45 1.74 3.60
CA ALA A 389 0.51 0.72 3.15
C ALA A 389 1.13 -0.23 2.11
N THR A 390 2.02 0.29 1.26
CA THR A 390 2.74 -0.51 0.26
C THR A 390 3.77 -1.42 0.93
N VAL A 391 4.57 -0.89 1.86
CA VAL A 391 5.54 -1.69 2.63
C VAL A 391 4.83 -2.77 3.43
N ALA A 392 3.73 -2.46 4.11
CA ALA A 392 2.94 -3.43 4.87
C ALA A 392 2.37 -4.56 3.98
N LYS A 393 1.91 -4.24 2.76
CA LYS A 393 1.47 -5.26 1.80
C LYS A 393 2.61 -6.15 1.33
N ILE A 394 3.78 -5.59 1.06
CA ILE A 394 4.95 -6.37 0.66
C ILE A 394 5.38 -7.28 1.81
N HIS A 395 5.39 -6.77 3.04
CA HIS A 395 5.68 -7.55 4.24
C HIS A 395 4.74 -8.76 4.37
N ASP A 396 3.42 -8.56 4.36
CA ASP A 396 2.43 -9.66 4.45
C ASP A 396 2.59 -10.67 3.30
N LEU A 397 2.90 -10.21 2.09
CA LEU A 397 3.17 -11.12 0.97
C LEU A 397 4.41 -11.98 1.22
N ILE A 398 5.51 -11.40 1.71
CA ILE A 398 6.74 -12.15 1.99
C ILE A 398 6.51 -13.17 3.12
N GLU A 399 5.80 -12.81 4.20
CA GLU A 399 5.43 -13.76 5.26
C GLU A 399 4.58 -14.91 4.73
N ARG A 400 3.55 -14.62 3.92
CA ARG A 400 2.70 -15.65 3.31
C ARG A 400 3.48 -16.58 2.39
N VAL A 401 4.43 -16.06 1.61
CA VAL A 401 5.30 -16.90 0.80
C VAL A 401 6.19 -17.75 1.71
N GLY A 402 6.75 -17.21 2.79
CA GLY A 402 7.51 -17.98 3.79
C GLY A 402 6.72 -19.13 4.41
N HIS A 403 5.46 -18.90 4.77
CA HIS A 403 4.55 -19.97 5.24
C HIS A 403 4.28 -21.01 4.16
N THR A 404 4.00 -20.58 2.93
CA THR A 404 3.74 -21.48 1.80
C THR A 404 4.96 -22.35 1.50
N VAL A 405 6.16 -21.78 1.49
CA VAL A 405 7.43 -22.50 1.29
C VAL A 405 7.61 -23.58 2.36
N SER A 406 7.35 -23.25 3.63
CA SER A 406 7.45 -24.22 4.72
C SER A 406 6.42 -25.36 4.59
N GLN A 407 5.21 -25.06 4.10
CA GLN A 407 4.19 -26.07 3.84
C GLN A 407 4.56 -26.97 2.66
N VAL A 408 5.15 -26.42 1.60
CA VAL A 408 5.65 -27.17 0.45
C VAL A 408 6.84 -28.06 0.84
N GLU A 409 7.73 -27.60 1.72
CA GLU A 409 8.82 -28.40 2.32
C GLU A 409 8.27 -29.66 3.00
N LEU A 410 7.29 -29.49 3.90
CA LEU A 410 6.64 -30.60 4.60
C LEU A 410 5.94 -31.57 3.64
N GLN A 411 5.27 -31.06 2.61
CA GLN A 411 4.60 -31.89 1.61
C GLN A 411 5.61 -32.67 0.75
N ALA A 412 6.75 -32.08 0.41
CA ALA A 412 7.82 -32.75 -0.33
C ALA A 412 8.40 -33.92 0.48
N ASP A 413 8.67 -33.71 1.77
CA ASP A 413 9.14 -34.77 2.67
C ASP A 413 8.10 -35.90 2.78
N GLN A 414 6.82 -35.56 2.88
CA GLN A 414 5.74 -36.54 2.93
C GLN A 414 5.64 -37.35 1.63
N VAL A 415 5.75 -36.70 0.46
CA VAL A 415 5.76 -37.38 -0.85
C VAL A 415 6.99 -38.30 -0.96
N GLN A 416 8.16 -37.86 -0.50
CA GLN A 416 9.37 -38.69 -0.49
C GLN A 416 9.17 -39.95 0.37
N ALA A 417 8.60 -39.81 1.57
CA ALA A 417 8.31 -40.93 2.46
C ALA A 417 7.29 -41.91 1.85
N VAL A 418 6.22 -41.39 1.23
CA VAL A 418 5.20 -42.23 0.55
C VAL A 418 5.79 -42.97 -0.64
N SER A 419 6.63 -42.32 -1.45
CA SER A 419 7.32 -42.98 -2.57
C SER A 419 8.25 -44.10 -2.09
N ALA A 420 9.02 -43.87 -1.03
CA ALA A 420 9.88 -44.89 -0.43
C ALA A 420 9.06 -46.09 0.08
N HIS A 421 7.95 -45.83 0.78
CA HIS A 421 7.04 -46.86 1.25
C HIS A 421 6.39 -47.63 0.07
N SER A 422 6.00 -46.94 -1.00
CA SER A 422 5.44 -47.56 -2.21
C SER A 422 6.46 -48.51 -2.85
N ASN A 423 7.72 -48.10 -2.96
CA ASN A 423 8.78 -48.95 -3.51
C ASN A 423 9.00 -50.20 -2.64
N GLN A 424 8.98 -50.06 -1.31
CA GLN A 424 9.04 -51.20 -0.39
C GLN A 424 7.83 -52.14 -0.54
N ALA A 425 6.62 -51.58 -0.68
CA ALA A 425 5.41 -52.36 -0.90
C ALA A 425 5.47 -53.16 -2.21
N VAL A 426 5.97 -52.57 -3.29
CA VAL A 426 6.19 -53.27 -4.56
C VAL A 426 7.21 -54.40 -4.40
N CYS A 427 8.30 -54.19 -3.65
CA CYS A 427 9.25 -55.27 -3.34
C CYS A 427 8.58 -56.45 -2.60
N GLY A 428 7.72 -56.15 -1.61
CA GLY A 428 6.94 -57.17 -0.90
C GLY A 428 5.96 -57.90 -1.82
N GLN A 429 5.25 -57.15 -2.66
CA GLN A 429 4.32 -57.70 -3.65
C GLN A 429 5.03 -58.63 -4.63
N ARG A 430 6.25 -58.29 -5.09
CA ARG A 430 7.03 -59.15 -5.99
C ARG A 430 7.31 -60.52 -5.38
N SER A 431 7.68 -60.56 -4.10
CA SER A 431 7.90 -61.82 -3.38
C SER A 431 6.63 -62.65 -3.26
N GLN A 432 5.48 -62.01 -3.01
CA GLN A 432 4.18 -62.70 -2.99
C GLN A 432 3.83 -63.26 -4.37
N ILE A 433 4.07 -62.50 -5.45
CA ILE A 433 3.84 -62.96 -6.82
C ILE A 433 4.70 -64.19 -7.15
N GLU A 434 5.97 -64.20 -6.77
CA GLU A 434 6.87 -65.36 -6.95
C GLU A 434 6.34 -66.61 -6.24
N GLN A 435 5.77 -66.45 -5.03
CA GLN A 435 5.14 -67.54 -4.30
C GLN A 435 3.87 -68.06 -4.99
N VAL A 436 3.00 -67.17 -5.48
CA VAL A 436 1.80 -67.58 -6.22
C VAL A 436 2.18 -68.27 -7.53
N ALA A 437 3.19 -67.78 -8.26
CA ALA A 437 3.69 -68.41 -9.48
C ALA A 437 4.20 -69.83 -9.22
N THR A 438 4.90 -70.02 -8.09
CA THR A 438 5.35 -71.34 -7.65
C THR A 438 4.16 -72.26 -7.32
N ALA A 439 3.16 -71.74 -6.60
CA ALA A 439 1.95 -72.49 -6.27
C ALA A 439 1.13 -72.89 -7.51
N MET A 440 1.05 -72.02 -8.53
CA MET A 440 0.36 -72.32 -9.78
C MET A 440 1.10 -73.39 -10.60
N ASN A 441 2.43 -73.37 -10.63
CA ASN A 441 3.22 -74.44 -11.22
C ASN A 441 2.98 -75.79 -10.52
N GLN A 442 2.97 -75.79 -9.18
CA GLN A 442 2.62 -76.99 -8.40
C GLN A 442 1.19 -77.46 -8.69
N MET A 443 0.21 -76.54 -8.73
CA MET A 443 -1.18 -76.85 -9.04
C MET A 443 -1.33 -77.50 -10.42
N SER A 444 -0.65 -76.98 -11.44
CA SER A 444 -0.63 -77.57 -12.79
C SER A 444 -0.05 -78.98 -12.78
N SER A 445 1.06 -79.20 -12.07
CA SER A 445 1.65 -80.53 -11.91
C SER A 445 0.72 -81.51 -11.19
N THR A 446 0.07 -81.08 -10.10
CA THR A 446 -0.88 -81.91 -9.35
C THR A 446 -2.12 -82.22 -10.17
N ALA A 447 -2.65 -81.24 -10.91
CA ALA A 447 -3.78 -81.44 -11.82
C ALA A 447 -3.44 -82.53 -12.85
N GLN A 448 -2.27 -82.49 -13.49
CA GLN A 448 -1.82 -83.52 -14.41
C GLN A 448 -1.71 -84.91 -13.75
N GLU A 449 -1.25 -84.99 -12.50
CA GLU A 449 -1.16 -86.24 -11.75
C GLU A 449 -2.55 -86.82 -11.40
N VAL A 450 -3.51 -85.96 -11.04
CA VAL A 450 -4.90 -86.35 -10.80
C VAL A 450 -5.56 -86.85 -12.09
N ALA A 451 -5.34 -86.19 -13.23
CA ALA A 451 -5.81 -86.69 -14.53
C ALA A 451 -5.25 -88.09 -14.85
N ARG A 452 -3.95 -88.31 -14.64
CA ARG A 452 -3.34 -89.65 -14.81
C ARG A 452 -3.95 -90.68 -13.87
N SER A 453 -4.21 -90.30 -12.62
CA SER A 453 -4.82 -91.19 -11.62
C SER A 453 -6.26 -91.55 -11.97
N ALA A 454 -7.06 -90.59 -12.43
CA ALA A 454 -8.42 -90.83 -12.90
C ALA A 454 -8.43 -91.76 -14.13
N ALA A 455 -7.53 -91.56 -15.09
CA ALA A 455 -7.39 -92.42 -16.26
C ALA A 455 -6.97 -93.86 -15.87
N ALA A 456 -6.03 -94.00 -14.94
CA ALA A 456 -5.63 -95.31 -14.42
C ALA A 456 -6.80 -96.02 -13.70
N ALA A 457 -7.58 -95.28 -12.91
CA ALA A 457 -8.75 -95.83 -12.21
C ALA A 457 -9.85 -96.28 -13.19
N VAL A 458 -10.10 -95.56 -14.29
CA VAL A 458 -10.99 -96.03 -15.38
C VAL A 458 -10.47 -97.33 -15.99
N SER A 459 -9.16 -97.43 -16.26
CA SER A 459 -8.56 -98.66 -16.79
C SER A 459 -8.73 -99.83 -15.82
N SER A 460 -8.51 -99.63 -14.52
CA SER A 460 -8.72 -100.68 -13.51
C SER A 460 -10.18 -101.07 -13.37
N ALA A 461 -11.10 -100.10 -13.42
CA ALA A 461 -12.54 -100.35 -13.41
C ALA A 461 -12.96 -101.22 -14.61
N HIS A 462 -12.42 -100.97 -15.81
CA HIS A 462 -12.65 -101.84 -16.97
C HIS A 462 -12.16 -103.28 -16.74
N SER A 463 -10.97 -103.47 -16.16
CA SER A 463 -10.49 -104.82 -15.84
C SER A 463 -11.39 -105.56 -14.84
N VAL A 464 -11.87 -104.88 -13.79
CA VAL A 464 -12.81 -105.46 -12.82
C VAL A 464 -14.15 -105.80 -13.48
N ASN A 465 -14.64 -104.96 -14.41
CA ASN A 465 -15.84 -105.23 -15.18
C ASN A 465 -15.72 -106.54 -15.99
N ASP A 466 -14.59 -106.74 -16.67
CA ASP A 466 -14.33 -107.94 -17.47
C ASP A 466 -14.20 -109.20 -16.60
N GLU A 467 -13.49 -109.12 -15.47
CA GLU A 467 -13.36 -110.23 -14.52
C GLU A 467 -14.71 -110.61 -13.89
N THR A 468 -15.52 -109.61 -13.53
CA THR A 468 -16.86 -109.82 -12.95
C THR A 468 -17.81 -110.45 -13.96
N ALA A 469 -17.74 -110.03 -15.24
CA ALA A 469 -18.51 -110.64 -16.32
C ALA A 469 -18.11 -112.11 -16.56
N SER A 470 -16.82 -112.41 -16.52
CA SER A 470 -16.30 -113.78 -16.61
C SER A 470 -16.74 -114.64 -15.42
N GLY A 471 -16.62 -114.11 -14.19
CA GLY A 471 -17.07 -114.78 -12.97
C GLY A 471 -18.56 -115.13 -12.98
N ARG A 472 -19.40 -114.24 -13.52
CA ARG A 472 -20.83 -114.51 -13.71
C ARG A 472 -21.07 -115.71 -14.63
N GLY A 473 -20.33 -115.79 -15.74
CA GLY A 473 -20.41 -116.93 -16.66
C GLY A 473 -20.02 -118.25 -16.00
N LEU A 474 -19.01 -118.25 -15.14
CA LEU A 474 -18.58 -119.44 -14.40
C LEU A 474 -19.63 -119.92 -13.38
N VAL A 475 -20.23 -119.00 -12.63
CA VAL A 475 -21.31 -119.31 -11.66
C VAL A 475 -22.53 -119.89 -12.37
N GLN A 476 -22.90 -119.34 -13.54
CA GLN A 476 -24.01 -119.86 -14.35
C GLN A 476 -23.74 -121.29 -14.83
N SER A 477 -22.51 -121.58 -15.27
CA SER A 477 -22.08 -122.94 -15.65
C SER A 477 -22.13 -123.92 -14.47
N GLN A 478 -21.68 -123.47 -13.28
CA GLN A 478 -21.72 -124.26 -12.05
C GLN A 478 -23.15 -124.61 -11.62
N GLN A 479 -24.08 -123.66 -11.73
CA GLN A 479 -25.50 -123.91 -11.46
C GLN A 479 -26.07 -125.03 -12.34
N GLY A 480 -25.72 -125.05 -13.63
CA GLY A 480 -26.10 -126.12 -14.55
C GLY A 480 -25.53 -127.49 -14.17
N SER A 481 -24.29 -127.54 -13.67
CA SER A 481 -23.66 -128.78 -13.21
C SER A 481 -24.30 -129.32 -11.94
N ILE A 482 -24.67 -128.46 -11.00
CA ILE A 482 -25.34 -128.85 -9.75
C ILE A 482 -26.77 -129.31 -10.01
N ALA A 483 -27.49 -128.68 -10.93
CA ALA A 483 -28.82 -129.13 -11.34
C ALA A 483 -28.78 -130.55 -11.94
N ARG A 484 -27.75 -130.86 -12.72
CA ARG A 484 -27.53 -132.23 -13.23
C ARG A 484 -27.25 -133.22 -12.09
N LEU A 485 -26.40 -132.85 -11.13
CA LEU A 485 -26.10 -133.69 -9.96
C LEU A 485 -27.35 -134.02 -9.14
N ALA A 486 -28.23 -133.04 -8.92
CA ALA A 486 -29.51 -133.27 -8.22
C ALA A 486 -30.37 -134.33 -8.96
N SER A 487 -30.43 -134.25 -10.29
CA SER A 487 -31.14 -135.24 -11.11
C SER A 487 -30.52 -136.64 -11.04
N GLU A 488 -29.19 -136.78 -10.98
CA GLU A 488 -28.52 -138.08 -10.86
C GLU A 488 -28.73 -138.72 -9.48
N ILE A 489 -28.81 -137.90 -8.43
CA ILE A 489 -29.16 -138.35 -7.06
C ILE A 489 -30.59 -138.90 -7.02
N ASP A 490 -31.55 -138.20 -7.63
CA ASP A 490 -32.94 -138.66 -7.72
C ASP A 490 -33.06 -140.03 -8.42
N GLU A 491 -32.28 -140.26 -9.46
CA GLU A 491 -32.23 -141.55 -10.14
C GLU A 491 -31.66 -142.65 -9.24
N SER A 492 -30.59 -142.33 -8.51
CA SER A 492 -29.95 -143.27 -7.59
C SER A 492 -30.88 -143.68 -6.44
N VAL A 493 -31.71 -142.76 -5.93
CA VAL A 493 -32.74 -143.04 -4.92
C VAL A 493 -33.77 -144.04 -5.43
N ARG A 494 -34.19 -143.94 -6.70
CA ARG A 494 -35.12 -144.91 -7.32
C ARG A 494 -34.55 -146.32 -7.35
N VAL A 495 -33.31 -146.49 -7.79
CA VAL A 495 -32.64 -147.79 -7.87
C VAL A 495 -32.48 -148.44 -6.49
N ILE A 496 -32.09 -147.66 -5.48
CA ILE A 496 -31.90 -148.17 -4.12
C ILE A 496 -33.23 -148.59 -3.47
N ASN A 497 -34.32 -147.87 -3.71
CA ASN A 497 -35.65 -148.28 -3.21
C ASN A 497 -36.13 -149.60 -3.84
N GLN A 498 -35.78 -149.86 -5.11
CA GLN A 498 -36.05 -151.15 -5.74
C GLN A 498 -35.31 -152.29 -5.02
N LEU A 499 -34.02 -152.11 -4.71
CA LEU A 499 -33.22 -153.08 -3.97
C LEU A 499 -33.77 -153.38 -2.57
N ALA A 500 -34.33 -152.36 -1.89
CA ALA A 500 -35.02 -152.53 -0.60
C ALA A 500 -36.20 -153.52 -0.71
N THR A 501 -36.98 -153.37 -1.78
CA THR A 501 -38.18 -154.16 -2.07
C THR A 501 -37.82 -155.61 -2.40
N ASP A 502 -36.79 -155.81 -3.24
CA ASP A 502 -36.32 -157.14 -3.63
C ASP A 502 -35.76 -157.91 -2.41
N SER A 503 -35.04 -157.22 -1.52
CA SER A 503 -34.48 -157.81 -0.29
C SER A 503 -35.56 -158.27 0.70
N GLN A 504 -36.69 -157.54 0.77
CA GLN A 504 -37.83 -157.95 1.58
C GLN A 504 -38.52 -159.22 1.04
N SER A 505 -38.50 -159.41 -0.28
CA SER A 505 -39.01 -160.63 -0.91
C SER A 505 -38.13 -161.84 -0.58
N ILE A 506 -36.80 -161.68 -0.55
CA ILE A 506 -35.86 -162.73 -0.13
C ILE A 506 -36.12 -163.18 1.31
N SER A 507 -36.38 -162.23 2.22
CA SER A 507 -36.65 -162.53 3.64
C SER A 507 -37.83 -163.51 3.82
N ARG A 508 -38.92 -163.32 3.05
CA ARG A 508 -40.10 -164.20 3.11
C ARG A 508 -39.80 -165.62 2.66
N VAL A 509 -38.93 -165.79 1.66
CA VAL A 509 -38.54 -167.11 1.15
C VAL A 509 -37.72 -167.88 2.20
N LEU A 510 -36.85 -167.19 2.93
CA LEU A 510 -36.03 -167.79 4.00
C LEU A 510 -36.88 -168.32 5.17
N GLU A 511 -37.95 -167.63 5.54
CA GLU A 511 -38.87 -168.06 6.60
C GLU A 511 -39.55 -169.41 6.26
N VAL A 512 -39.94 -169.61 5.00
CA VAL A 512 -40.47 -170.89 4.51
C VAL A 512 -39.43 -172.00 4.56
N ILE A 513 -38.18 -171.72 4.16
CA ILE A 513 -37.09 -172.69 4.19
C ILE A 513 -36.78 -173.12 5.64
N LYS A 514 -36.77 -172.17 6.59
CA LYS A 514 -36.57 -172.44 8.02
C LYS A 514 -37.65 -173.39 8.56
N SER A 515 -38.91 -173.13 8.23
CA SER A 515 -40.06 -173.97 8.60
C SER A 515 -39.96 -175.40 8.05
N ILE A 516 -39.56 -175.56 6.78
CA ILE A 516 -39.35 -176.89 6.16
C ILE A 516 -38.23 -177.65 6.86
N ALA A 517 -37.12 -176.98 7.16
CA ALA A 517 -35.99 -177.59 7.87
C ALA A 517 -36.42 -178.10 9.26
N GLU A 518 -37.21 -177.31 10.00
CA GLU A 518 -37.69 -177.67 11.33
C GLU A 518 -38.65 -178.88 11.31
N GLN A 519 -39.59 -178.91 10.35
CA GLN A 519 -40.44 -180.08 10.10
C GLN A 519 -39.62 -181.33 9.75
N THR A 520 -38.60 -181.18 8.92
CA THR A 520 -37.73 -182.28 8.49
C THR A 520 -36.94 -182.88 9.66
N ASN A 521 -36.46 -182.03 10.59
CA ASN A 521 -35.78 -182.46 11.82
C ASN A 521 -36.70 -183.27 12.75
N LEU A 522 -37.99 -182.92 12.82
CA LEU A 522 -39.01 -183.60 13.64
C LEU A 522 -39.40 -184.98 13.08
N LEU A 523 -39.58 -185.07 11.76
CA LEU A 523 -39.83 -186.34 11.05
C LEU A 523 -38.66 -187.32 11.24
N ALA A 524 -37.43 -186.80 11.14
CA ALA A 524 -36.22 -187.57 11.35
C ALA A 524 -36.12 -188.12 12.78
N LEU A 525 -36.49 -187.34 13.80
CA LEU A 525 -36.50 -187.80 15.19
C LEU A 525 -37.51 -188.93 15.42
N ASN A 526 -38.73 -188.82 14.87
CA ASN A 526 -39.74 -189.87 14.97
C ASN A 526 -39.30 -191.17 14.30
N ALA A 527 -38.60 -191.09 13.17
CA ALA A 527 -38.04 -192.26 12.50
C ALA A 527 -36.92 -192.93 13.32
N ALA A 528 -36.09 -192.16 14.00
CA ALA A 528 -35.03 -192.67 14.88
C ALA A 528 -35.61 -193.42 16.10
N ILE A 529 -36.71 -192.92 16.67
CA ILE A 529 -37.41 -193.56 17.80
C ILE A 529 -37.97 -194.92 17.39
N GLU A 530 -38.65 -195.01 16.24
CA GLU A 530 -39.29 -196.27 15.82
C GLU A 530 -38.27 -197.34 15.40
N ALA A 531 -37.09 -196.93 14.91
CA ALA A 531 -35.98 -197.82 14.61
C ALA A 531 -35.41 -198.51 15.87
N ALA A 532 -35.38 -197.83 17.02
CA ALA A 532 -34.93 -198.40 18.29
C ALA A 532 -35.92 -199.45 18.85
N ARG A 533 -37.20 -199.33 18.50
CA ARG A 533 -38.30 -200.18 19.01
C ARG A 533 -38.36 -201.56 18.34
N ALA A 534 -37.84 -201.68 17.12
CA ALA A 534 -37.82 -202.93 16.34
C ALA A 534 -36.69 -203.90 16.73
N GLY A 535 -35.84 -203.56 17.70
CA GLY A 535 -34.75 -204.41 18.18
C GLY A 535 -33.77 -204.82 17.07
N GLU A 536 -33.31 -206.08 17.06
CA GLU A 536 -32.30 -206.58 16.09
C GLU A 536 -32.73 -206.47 14.61
N GLN A 537 -34.02 -206.28 14.31
CA GLN A 537 -34.50 -206.02 12.93
C GLN A 537 -34.45 -204.52 12.53
N GLY A 538 -34.13 -203.60 13.45
CA GLY A 538 -34.28 -202.14 13.29
C GLY A 538 -33.01 -201.30 13.03
N ARG A 539 -31.80 -201.86 13.12
CA ARG A 539 -30.53 -201.10 13.06
C ARG A 539 -30.33 -200.26 11.80
N GLY A 540 -30.82 -200.74 10.64
CA GLY A 540 -30.65 -200.03 9.37
C GLY A 540 -31.44 -198.71 9.30
N PHE A 541 -32.58 -198.62 9.97
CA PHE A 541 -33.48 -197.46 9.91
C PHE A 541 -33.00 -196.29 10.79
N ALA A 542 -32.31 -196.58 11.91
CA ALA A 542 -31.84 -195.56 12.86
C ALA A 542 -30.77 -194.64 12.25
N VAL A 543 -29.88 -195.20 11.41
CA VAL A 543 -28.78 -194.45 10.80
C VAL A 543 -29.29 -193.40 9.81
N VAL A 544 -30.28 -193.75 8.98
CA VAL A 544 -30.86 -192.83 7.99
C VAL A 544 -31.58 -191.67 8.68
N ALA A 545 -32.27 -191.96 9.79
CA ALA A 545 -32.99 -190.95 10.56
C ALA A 545 -32.06 -189.90 11.18
N ASP A 546 -30.90 -190.29 11.75
CA ASP A 546 -29.95 -189.32 12.31
C ASP A 546 -29.25 -188.46 11.23
N GLU A 547 -29.06 -189.00 10.02
CA GLU A 547 -28.49 -188.26 8.89
C GLU A 547 -29.44 -187.16 8.40
N VAL A 548 -30.75 -187.46 8.28
CA VAL A 548 -31.78 -186.47 7.89
C VAL A 548 -31.92 -185.38 8.96
N ARG A 549 -31.81 -185.75 10.25
CA ARG A 549 -31.86 -184.81 11.37
C ARG A 549 -30.70 -183.81 11.33
N THR A 550 -29.50 -184.30 11.02
CA THR A 550 -28.29 -183.48 10.88
C THR A 550 -28.40 -182.52 9.70
N LEU A 551 -28.92 -182.97 8.56
CA LEU A 551 -29.11 -182.12 7.38
C LEU A 551 -30.12 -181.00 7.64
N ALA A 552 -31.24 -181.31 8.30
CA ALA A 552 -32.25 -180.34 8.68
C ALA A 552 -31.71 -179.24 9.61
N ARG A 553 -30.92 -179.61 10.63
CA ARG A 553 -30.24 -178.63 11.50
C ARG A 553 -29.27 -177.73 10.73
N ARG A 554 -28.52 -178.27 9.78
CA ARG A 554 -27.61 -177.46 8.93
C ARG A 554 -28.39 -176.46 8.07
N THR A 555 -29.51 -176.87 7.46
CA THR A 555 -30.36 -175.98 6.66
C THR A 555 -30.92 -174.82 7.50
N GLN A 556 -31.40 -175.10 8.71
CA GLN A 556 -31.94 -174.10 9.63
C GLN A 556 -30.87 -173.07 10.03
N HIS A 557 -29.65 -173.53 10.33
CA HIS A 557 -28.54 -172.64 10.67
C HIS A 557 -28.16 -171.72 9.50
N SER A 558 -28.05 -172.25 8.27
CA SER A 558 -27.75 -171.43 7.09
C SER A 558 -28.87 -170.43 6.75
N THR A 559 -30.13 -170.74 7.06
CA THR A 559 -31.23 -169.78 6.85
C THR A 559 -31.13 -168.59 7.81
N GLU A 560 -30.75 -168.83 9.08
CA GLU A 560 -30.52 -167.76 10.06
C GLU A 560 -29.34 -166.86 9.68
N GLU A 561 -28.25 -167.42 9.14
CA GLU A 561 -27.12 -166.61 8.64
C GLU A 561 -27.52 -165.70 7.48
N ILE A 562 -28.35 -166.18 6.53
CA ILE A 562 -28.83 -165.35 5.42
C ILE A 562 -29.83 -164.30 5.90
N GLU A 563 -30.69 -164.63 6.86
CA GLU A 563 -31.63 -163.67 7.48
C GLU A 563 -30.86 -162.50 8.12
N GLN A 564 -29.78 -162.78 8.84
CA GLN A 564 -28.88 -161.75 9.38
C GLN A 564 -28.19 -160.91 8.28
N MET A 565 -27.83 -161.50 7.15
CA MET A 565 -27.28 -160.75 6.00
C MET A 565 -28.32 -159.81 5.37
N ILE A 566 -29.56 -160.28 5.17
CA ILE A 566 -30.63 -159.47 4.59
C ILE A 566 -31.06 -158.34 5.54
N SER A 567 -31.09 -158.59 6.85
CA SER A 567 -31.34 -157.55 7.85
C SER A 567 -30.28 -156.44 7.80
N ARG A 568 -28.99 -156.81 7.68
CA ARG A 568 -27.90 -155.84 7.47
C ARG A 568 -28.04 -155.07 6.15
N LEU A 569 -28.43 -155.75 5.07
CA LEU A 569 -28.65 -155.13 3.76
C LEU A 569 -29.78 -154.09 3.82
N HIS A 570 -30.91 -154.42 4.45
CA HIS A 570 -32.03 -153.50 4.63
C HIS A 570 -31.64 -152.26 5.43
N SER A 571 -30.90 -152.44 6.53
CA SER A 571 -30.36 -151.32 7.29
C SER A 571 -29.40 -150.46 6.46
N GLY A 572 -28.54 -151.07 5.62
CA GLY A 572 -27.62 -150.36 4.73
C GLY A 572 -28.34 -149.55 3.65
N VAL A 573 -29.41 -150.09 3.07
CA VAL A 573 -30.26 -149.41 2.09
C VAL A 573 -30.97 -148.20 2.71
N GLY A 574 -31.54 -148.33 3.91
CA GLY A 574 -32.17 -147.21 4.61
C GLY A 574 -31.19 -146.08 4.91
N ALA A 575 -29.95 -146.40 5.27
CA ALA A 575 -28.88 -145.41 5.45
C ALA A 575 -28.53 -144.70 4.14
N ALA A 576 -28.46 -145.42 3.02
CA ALA A 576 -28.15 -144.86 1.70
C ALA A 576 -29.22 -143.89 1.20
N VAL A 577 -30.51 -144.22 1.34
CA VAL A 577 -31.63 -143.32 0.98
C VAL A 577 -31.58 -142.03 1.80
N LYS A 578 -31.33 -142.13 3.12
CA LYS A 578 -31.20 -140.96 3.99
C LYS A 578 -30.02 -140.06 3.60
N ALA A 579 -28.87 -140.66 3.26
CA ALA A 579 -27.70 -139.92 2.79
C ALA A 579 -27.98 -139.22 1.46
N MET A 580 -28.62 -139.90 0.50
CA MET A 580 -28.99 -139.32 -0.79
C MET A 580 -30.02 -138.18 -0.66
N GLY A 581 -31.03 -138.31 0.19
CA GLY A 581 -31.98 -137.22 0.45
C GLY A 581 -31.30 -135.98 1.05
N THR A 582 -30.28 -136.19 1.90
CA THR A 582 -29.44 -135.11 2.43
C THR A 582 -28.62 -134.47 1.32
N SER A 583 -27.97 -135.26 0.45
CA SER A 583 -27.20 -134.76 -0.69
C SER A 583 -28.05 -133.97 -1.69
N HIS A 584 -29.29 -134.41 -1.94
CA HIS A 584 -30.24 -133.68 -2.79
C HIS A 584 -30.61 -132.32 -2.19
N ALA A 585 -30.90 -132.26 -0.88
CA ALA A 585 -31.16 -131.00 -0.18
C ALA A 585 -29.95 -130.03 -0.23
N VAL A 586 -28.73 -130.55 -0.09
CA VAL A 586 -27.49 -129.77 -0.21
C VAL A 586 -27.30 -129.24 -1.64
N ALA A 587 -27.54 -130.06 -2.67
CA ALA A 587 -27.47 -129.63 -4.07
C ALA A 587 -28.43 -128.47 -4.36
N ASN A 588 -29.70 -128.59 -3.95
CA ASN A 588 -30.68 -127.49 -4.09
C ASN A 588 -30.30 -126.24 -3.30
N GLY A 589 -29.80 -126.41 -2.06
CA GLY A 589 -29.29 -125.29 -1.27
C GLY A 589 -28.14 -124.55 -1.95
N THR A 590 -27.28 -125.28 -2.67
CA THR A 590 -26.15 -124.72 -3.42
C THR A 590 -26.62 -123.92 -4.64
N VAL A 591 -27.69 -124.35 -5.33
CA VAL A 591 -28.30 -123.57 -6.42
C VAL A 591 -28.77 -122.20 -5.92
N GLY A 592 -29.49 -122.16 -4.79
CA GLY A 592 -29.95 -120.89 -4.22
C GLY A 592 -28.82 -119.99 -3.71
N GLN A 593 -27.68 -120.57 -3.30
CA GLN A 593 -26.50 -119.79 -2.94
C GLN A 593 -25.81 -119.19 -4.18
N SER A 594 -25.77 -119.91 -5.30
CA SER A 594 -25.23 -119.41 -6.57
C SER A 594 -26.02 -118.22 -7.12
N GLU A 595 -27.35 -118.19 -6.97
CA GLU A 595 -28.18 -117.04 -7.36
C GLU A 595 -27.81 -115.77 -6.58
N LYS A 596 -27.55 -115.91 -5.28
CA LYS A 596 -27.10 -114.78 -4.44
C LYS A 596 -25.73 -114.26 -4.89
N VAL A 597 -24.82 -115.15 -5.30
CA VAL A 597 -23.52 -114.76 -5.85
C VAL A 597 -23.69 -114.01 -7.17
N GLN A 598 -24.59 -114.48 -8.05
CA GLN A 598 -24.89 -113.79 -9.30
C GLN A 598 -25.43 -112.37 -9.07
N GLN A 599 -26.36 -112.19 -8.13
CA GLN A 599 -26.86 -110.87 -7.76
C GLN A 599 -25.76 -109.95 -7.21
N ALA A 600 -24.82 -110.50 -6.42
CA ALA A 600 -23.69 -109.73 -5.91
C ALA A 600 -22.76 -109.26 -7.04
N LEU A 601 -22.50 -110.12 -8.05
CA LEU A 601 -21.71 -109.75 -9.23
C LEU A 601 -22.40 -108.66 -10.08
N GLU A 602 -23.73 -108.68 -10.20
CA GLU A 602 -24.46 -107.59 -10.88
C GLU A 602 -24.36 -106.25 -10.14
N ASN A 603 -24.44 -106.28 -8.81
CA ASN A 603 -24.25 -105.07 -8.01
C ASN A 603 -22.82 -104.51 -8.16
N ILE A 604 -21.80 -105.38 -8.28
CA ILE A 604 -20.42 -104.98 -8.55
C ILE A 604 -20.32 -104.29 -9.93
N LEU A 605 -20.92 -104.86 -10.97
CA LEU A 605 -20.94 -104.24 -12.31
C LEU A 605 -21.56 -102.84 -12.28
N GLY A 606 -22.69 -102.67 -11.56
CA GLY A 606 -23.32 -101.36 -11.39
C GLY A 606 -22.43 -100.35 -10.65
N ALA A 607 -21.75 -100.78 -9.58
CA ALA A 607 -20.82 -99.94 -8.83
C ALA A 607 -19.60 -99.53 -9.66
N VAL A 608 -19.06 -100.45 -10.47
CA VAL A 608 -17.94 -100.18 -11.39
C VAL A 608 -18.34 -99.17 -12.46
N GLY A 609 -19.56 -99.25 -13.00
CA GLY A 609 -20.10 -98.24 -13.92
C GLY A 609 -20.10 -96.84 -13.31
N MET A 610 -20.56 -96.69 -12.07
CA MET A 610 -20.51 -95.40 -11.37
C MET A 610 -19.08 -94.87 -11.18
N ILE A 611 -18.10 -95.74 -10.93
CA ILE A 611 -16.68 -95.36 -10.79
C ILE A 611 -16.14 -94.79 -12.12
N VAL A 612 -16.51 -95.38 -13.25
CA VAL A 612 -16.10 -94.89 -14.58
C VAL A 612 -16.68 -93.50 -14.82
N ASP A 613 -17.98 -93.30 -14.58
CA ASP A 613 -18.65 -92.01 -14.76
C ASP A 613 -18.05 -90.92 -13.85
N GLN A 614 -17.77 -91.25 -12.59
CA GLN A 614 -17.18 -90.31 -11.63
C GLN A 614 -15.75 -89.90 -12.06
N ASN A 615 -14.95 -90.83 -12.55
CA ASN A 615 -13.60 -90.51 -13.03
C ASN A 615 -13.61 -89.67 -14.33
N GLN A 616 -14.61 -89.82 -15.19
CA GLN A 616 -14.80 -88.91 -16.34
C GLN A 616 -15.10 -87.49 -15.90
N GLN A 617 -15.94 -87.30 -14.87
CA GLN A 617 -16.20 -85.98 -14.28
C GLN A 617 -14.94 -85.38 -13.64
N ILE A 618 -14.13 -86.20 -12.95
CA ILE A 618 -12.83 -85.78 -12.41
C ILE A 618 -11.90 -85.29 -13.53
N ALA A 619 -11.81 -86.02 -14.64
CA ALA A 619 -10.98 -85.62 -15.78
C ALA A 619 -11.41 -84.25 -16.35
N ALA A 620 -12.72 -84.04 -16.55
CA ALA A 620 -13.25 -82.75 -17.01
C ALA A 620 -12.97 -81.60 -16.03
N ALA A 621 -13.11 -81.85 -14.71
CA ALA A 621 -12.79 -80.86 -13.69
C ALA A 621 -11.29 -80.50 -13.68
N VAL A 622 -10.42 -81.48 -13.92
CA VAL A 622 -8.97 -81.29 -14.01
C VAL A 622 -8.57 -80.46 -15.24
N GLU A 623 -9.21 -80.67 -16.39
CA GLU A 623 -9.01 -79.84 -17.58
C GLU A 623 -9.37 -78.37 -17.29
N GLN A 624 -10.50 -78.14 -16.63
CA GLN A 624 -10.91 -76.80 -16.22
C GLN A 624 -9.93 -76.18 -15.21
N GLN A 625 -9.45 -76.94 -14.22
CA GLN A 625 -8.43 -76.47 -13.27
C GLN A 625 -7.13 -76.08 -13.98
N THR A 626 -6.70 -76.86 -14.98
CA THR A 626 -5.49 -76.56 -15.76
C THR A 626 -5.63 -75.26 -16.55
N ALA A 627 -6.79 -75.04 -17.17
CA ALA A 627 -7.08 -73.78 -17.87
C ALA A 627 -7.06 -72.57 -16.92
N VAL A 628 -7.70 -72.68 -15.75
CA VAL A 628 -7.70 -71.61 -14.74
C VAL A 628 -6.28 -71.34 -14.21
N ALA A 629 -5.48 -72.37 -13.98
CA ALA A 629 -4.09 -72.20 -13.55
C ALA A 629 -3.26 -71.45 -14.61
N HIS A 630 -3.47 -71.73 -15.90
CA HIS A 630 -2.81 -71.02 -16.99
C HIS A 630 -3.23 -69.54 -17.06
N ASP A 631 -4.52 -69.24 -16.91
CA ASP A 631 -5.02 -67.87 -16.89
C ASP A 631 -4.45 -67.08 -15.69
N ILE A 632 -4.33 -67.71 -14.52
CA ILE A 632 -3.70 -67.08 -13.35
C ILE A 632 -2.22 -66.80 -13.60
N ASP A 633 -1.48 -67.71 -14.24
CA ASP A 633 -0.08 -67.51 -14.60
C ASP A 633 0.12 -66.30 -15.54
N GLN A 634 -0.73 -66.15 -16.55
CA GLN A 634 -0.72 -64.97 -17.42
C GLN A 634 -1.00 -63.67 -16.65
N ASN A 635 -1.97 -63.68 -15.73
CA ASN A 635 -2.29 -62.53 -14.88
C ASN A 635 -1.13 -62.17 -13.93
N ILE A 636 -0.42 -63.17 -13.40
CA ILE A 636 0.78 -62.99 -12.57
C ILE A 636 1.86 -62.20 -13.32
N VAL A 637 2.11 -62.53 -14.60
CA VAL A 637 3.07 -61.80 -15.44
C VAL A 637 2.62 -60.34 -15.64
N ALA A 638 1.33 -60.10 -15.87
CA ALA A 638 0.80 -58.75 -16.02
C ALA A 638 0.92 -57.92 -14.72
N ILE A 639 0.61 -58.51 -13.56
CA ILE A 639 0.75 -57.86 -12.25
C ILE A 639 2.22 -57.57 -11.96
N ASN A 640 3.15 -58.47 -12.29
CA ASN A 640 4.57 -58.25 -12.10
C ASN A 640 5.07 -57.03 -12.89
N ARG A 641 4.70 -56.92 -14.17
CA ARG A 641 5.00 -55.74 -15.01
C ARG A 641 4.38 -54.47 -14.42
N ALA A 642 3.13 -54.51 -13.99
CA ALA A 642 2.48 -53.36 -13.35
C ALA A 642 3.23 -52.90 -12.08
N GLY A 643 3.72 -53.86 -11.28
CA GLY A 643 4.57 -53.58 -10.13
C GLY A 643 5.89 -52.90 -10.51
N GLU A 644 6.57 -53.37 -11.56
CA GLU A 644 7.82 -52.76 -12.05
C GLU A 644 7.61 -51.30 -12.50
N HIS A 645 6.53 -51.03 -13.24
CA HIS A 645 6.13 -49.67 -13.61
C HIS A 645 5.82 -48.80 -12.38
N ALA A 646 5.16 -49.35 -11.36
CA ALA A 646 4.87 -48.63 -10.12
C ALA A 646 6.15 -48.29 -9.33
N ALA A 647 7.11 -49.21 -9.24
CA ALA A 647 8.42 -48.94 -8.62
C ALA A 647 9.19 -47.85 -9.37
N GLN A 648 9.20 -47.89 -10.71
CA GLN A 648 9.83 -46.85 -11.53
C GLN A 648 9.17 -45.48 -11.30
N GLY A 649 7.83 -45.43 -11.27
CA GLY A 649 7.09 -44.21 -10.97
C GLY A 649 7.41 -43.66 -9.59
N ALA A 650 7.44 -44.51 -8.56
CA ALA A 650 7.80 -44.12 -7.20
C ALA A 650 9.22 -43.52 -7.13
N TYR A 651 10.19 -44.12 -7.82
CA TYR A 651 11.56 -43.61 -7.89
C TYR A 651 11.63 -42.22 -8.57
N GLN A 652 10.90 -42.03 -9.67
CA GLN A 652 10.82 -40.73 -10.34
C GLN A 652 10.19 -39.66 -9.45
N THR A 653 9.11 -40.00 -8.74
CA THR A 653 8.46 -39.10 -7.78
C THR A 653 9.38 -38.76 -6.61
N GLU A 654 10.15 -39.72 -6.09
CA GLU A 654 11.15 -39.47 -5.05
C GLU A 654 12.21 -38.46 -5.52
N ALA A 655 12.77 -38.67 -6.72
CA ALA A 655 13.76 -37.78 -7.32
C ALA A 655 13.22 -36.36 -7.54
N ALA A 656 11.98 -36.24 -8.04
CA ALA A 656 11.31 -34.95 -8.22
C ALA A 656 11.08 -34.24 -6.88
N SER A 657 10.72 -34.98 -5.82
CA SER A 657 10.53 -34.41 -4.49
C SER A 657 11.84 -33.86 -3.90
N ARG A 658 12.96 -34.57 -4.11
CA ARG A 658 14.30 -34.07 -3.72
C ARG A 658 14.67 -32.77 -4.45
N LEU A 659 14.42 -32.70 -5.76
CA LEU A 659 14.65 -31.47 -6.54
C LEU A 659 13.81 -30.31 -6.00
N LEU A 660 12.54 -30.58 -5.68
CA LEU A 660 11.62 -29.60 -5.13
C LEU A 660 12.06 -29.10 -3.75
N SER A 661 12.56 -29.99 -2.88
CA SER A 661 13.18 -29.62 -1.60
C SER A 661 14.38 -28.68 -1.80
N THR A 662 15.25 -28.94 -2.76
CA THR A 662 16.36 -28.02 -3.12
C THR A 662 15.84 -26.65 -3.56
N GLN A 663 14.82 -26.59 -4.40
CA GLN A 663 14.21 -25.32 -4.85
C GLN A 663 13.55 -24.55 -3.70
N VAL A 664 12.92 -25.24 -2.76
CA VAL A 664 12.37 -24.66 -1.52
C VAL A 664 13.48 -24.03 -0.69
N ILE A 665 14.62 -24.70 -0.53
CA ILE A 665 15.78 -24.17 0.21
C ILE A 665 16.32 -22.90 -0.46
N GLU A 666 16.48 -22.90 -1.78
CA GLU A 666 16.91 -21.70 -2.53
C GLU A 666 15.91 -20.55 -2.37
N LEU A 667 14.61 -20.82 -2.48
CA LEU A 667 13.56 -19.81 -2.29
C LEU A 667 13.54 -19.26 -0.85
N LYS A 668 13.77 -20.12 0.15
CA LYS A 668 13.89 -19.74 1.57
C LYS A 668 15.09 -18.82 1.80
N GLN A 669 16.22 -19.06 1.11
CA GLN A 669 17.38 -18.17 1.14
C GLN A 669 17.07 -16.81 0.50
N LEU A 670 16.41 -16.79 -0.66
CA LEU A 670 16.03 -15.56 -1.36
C LEU A 670 15.06 -14.71 -0.51
N ILE A 671 14.08 -15.34 0.12
CA ILE A 671 13.13 -14.66 1.01
C ILE A 671 13.80 -14.23 2.32
N GLY A 672 14.73 -15.03 2.85
CA GLY A 672 15.50 -14.68 4.05
C GLY A 672 16.42 -13.47 3.89
N ALA A 673 16.67 -13.01 2.65
CA ALA A 673 17.35 -11.74 2.40
C ALA A 673 16.48 -10.52 2.75
N PHE A 674 15.15 -10.70 2.82
CA PHE A 674 14.22 -9.68 3.25
C PHE A 674 14.00 -9.76 4.76
N ARG A 675 14.05 -8.61 5.42
CA ARG A 675 13.69 -8.48 6.83
C ARG A 675 12.21 -8.09 6.90
N VAL A 676 11.40 -9.07 7.25
CA VAL A 676 9.98 -8.92 7.63
C VAL A 676 9.84 -9.02 9.13
#